data_AF-A0AAF0EQ76-F1
#
_entry.id   AF-A0AAF0EQ76-F1
#
_cell.length_a   1.000
_cell.length_b   1.000
_cell.length_c   1.000
_cell.angle_alpha   90.00
_cell.angle_beta   90.00
_cell.angle_gamma   90.00
#
_symmetry.space_group_name_H-M   'P 1'
#
loop_
_entity.id
_entity.type
_entity.pdbx_description
1 polymer ?
#
loop_
_entity_poly.entity_id
_entity_poly.type
_entity_poly.pdbx_seq_one_letter_code
_entity_poly.pdbx_strand_id
1 'polypeptide(L)'
;MSVERAPKRVRASTADGGDVPPSTGAGLREALAKLAETRAGGAYVPPARLKALMAEVERADPGSVEYQRMSWEALRKSITGLVNKVAADNIKHIVPELFAGANLIRGRGLFCRAIMHAQEFSLQFTPVFAATAAIVNTKLPHVGELLVMRLVSQFRRAYRRSDKPKCHATLLFIAHLVNQKVAHELLALEILVLLLEQPTDDSVELAVAFMRETGAFLTEEAPKACQSVFDRFRAVLYEGKISVRVQYMIEVLAQTRKERFRDNPRVTPELDLVEDEDQITHEVGLDDELDLQEGLNIFKVDPDFVANEERYRQIKAEILGEDDESEEESEGEEDEPEDEVAAADRELEIQDRTETNLVNLRRTIYLTIMSSLDYEECVHKLLKLQVPPGLEIELCNMIIECCSQERTYSKFYGHIGERLCKLDRMWSGLYEQCFRNYYDTIHRYETGRLRNIARFFGSILAADGISWECFEVVHMNEDDTTSSSRIFIKILFAELQSLLGLREMAARFAAPQMQSAYANMFPMDNPRDTRFSINFFTSIGAGIVTEQMREYLKDLPRIMAEREALRKARGEETPRSGSYTPRSGSYTPRSGSYTPRSGSYTPRSGSYTPRSDRSYSRSPSRGRSYSRSLSPRGRIVNMSRVRGPTSALTEFLRRAAPRARLDMNASLDFDEDDDADEPVVAGMFSATRYTRTAPGVGPLCINCGRAEPQRPKRQHVPKKKRHAGIIEQRPIVPTLQSLCINTIVTYIDRLDRLGTIGQRNTDAISRAISKNRRLNNRTVHLFLDAQITRLALYDCSALDTDAYTAIAALAPNVEELYLQYCGQLDDAAIESWTKRLVKLRHLDLFGPFLVRRDAWLAFLETRGHALESFRIRESPRFDASCIEALVRFCPRLTRLTLAQIGPLNDAALQPLMQLQLHELDVSYPGVTAPGVPPFSLSNDGLRPVVSAHAGRLTLLNVARNAALTDSFADVLAQCTELRTLVLDETALSGEAYARIIRAAPQLESVSLSRCTGNVRRCAR
;
A
#
# COMPACT_ATOMS: atom_id res chain seq x y z
N MET A 1 59.53 -42.32 -20.46
CA MET A 1 58.62 -42.43 -19.30
C MET A 1 57.72 -41.21 -19.33
N SER A 2 56.52 -41.41 -19.87
CA SER A 2 55.69 -40.36 -20.45
C SER A 2 54.36 -40.34 -19.72
N VAL A 3 53.96 -39.15 -19.24
CA VAL A 3 52.75 -38.92 -18.44
C VAL A 3 51.61 -38.52 -19.39
N GLU A 4 50.57 -39.35 -19.46
CA GLU A 4 49.38 -39.13 -20.28
C GLU A 4 48.35 -38.22 -19.61
N ARG A 5 47.77 -37.34 -20.43
CA ARG A 5 46.75 -36.33 -20.10
C ARG A 5 45.34 -36.88 -20.35
N ALA A 6 44.42 -36.47 -19.47
CA ALA A 6 42.98 -36.73 -19.53
C ALA A 6 42.27 -36.07 -20.75
N PRO A 7 41.24 -36.71 -21.35
CA PRO A 7 40.45 -36.11 -22.42
C PRO A 7 39.13 -35.45 -21.95
N LYS A 8 38.69 -34.54 -22.82
CA LYS A 8 37.61 -33.55 -22.68
C LYS A 8 36.19 -34.10 -22.84
N ARG A 9 35.23 -33.35 -22.27
CA ARG A 9 33.77 -33.39 -22.50
C ARG A 9 33.39 -33.52 -23.98
N VAL A 10 32.55 -34.51 -24.28
CA VAL A 10 31.79 -34.63 -25.54
C VAL A 10 30.32 -34.31 -25.26
N ARG A 11 29.75 -33.41 -26.07
CA ARG A 11 28.32 -33.06 -26.12
C ARG A 11 27.53 -34.29 -26.61
N ALA A 12 26.52 -34.72 -25.85
CA ALA A 12 25.53 -35.67 -26.33
C ALA A 12 24.44 -34.94 -27.12
N SER A 13 24.19 -35.47 -28.30
CA SER A 13 23.29 -35.05 -29.36
C SER A 13 21.81 -35.26 -29.04
N THR A 14 21.00 -34.39 -29.62
CA THR A 14 19.57 -34.57 -29.89
C THR A 14 19.31 -35.88 -30.66
N ALA A 15 18.48 -36.75 -30.10
CA ALA A 15 17.78 -37.84 -30.79
C ALA A 15 16.29 -37.67 -30.41
N ASP A 16 15.46 -37.19 -31.32
CA ASP A 16 14.79 -37.89 -32.42
C ASP A 16 13.38 -38.30 -31.99
N GLY A 17 12.40 -37.92 -32.81
CA GLY A 17 10.98 -38.12 -32.59
C GLY A 17 10.65 -39.59 -32.80
N GLY A 18 10.14 -40.23 -31.74
CA GLY A 18 9.49 -41.53 -31.82
C GLY A 18 8.04 -41.38 -31.41
N ASP A 19 7.14 -41.41 -32.40
CA ASP A 19 5.73 -41.71 -32.20
C ASP A 19 5.60 -43.04 -31.46
N VAL A 20 5.02 -43.00 -30.25
CA VAL A 20 4.53 -44.18 -29.54
C VAL A 20 3.01 -44.21 -29.74
N PRO A 21 2.40 -45.35 -30.16
CA PRO A 21 0.96 -45.43 -30.43
C PRO A 21 0.15 -45.20 -29.15
N PRO A 22 -1.15 -44.86 -29.25
CA PRO A 22 -1.99 -44.53 -28.09
C PRO A 22 -1.98 -45.72 -27.13
N SER A 23 -1.40 -45.50 -25.96
CA SER A 23 -1.24 -46.51 -24.92
C SER A 23 -2.61 -46.94 -24.40
N THR A 24 -2.85 -48.24 -24.42
CA THR A 24 -3.77 -48.94 -23.52
C THR A 24 -3.73 -48.32 -22.11
N GLY A 25 -4.87 -48.24 -21.41
CA GLY A 25 -4.96 -47.61 -20.08
C GLY A 25 -3.95 -48.14 -19.03
N ALA A 26 -3.27 -49.27 -19.27
CA ALA A 26 -2.14 -49.74 -18.47
C ALA A 26 -0.88 -48.85 -18.57
N GLY A 27 -0.53 -48.36 -19.76
CA GLY A 27 0.69 -47.55 -19.96
C GLY A 27 0.59 -46.15 -19.32
N LEU A 28 -0.60 -45.53 -19.37
CA LEU A 28 -0.87 -44.25 -18.69
C LEU A 28 -0.81 -44.42 -17.17
N ARG A 29 -1.31 -45.53 -16.62
CA ARG A 29 -1.23 -45.85 -15.19
C ARG A 29 0.21 -46.03 -14.72
N GLU A 30 1.06 -46.71 -15.50
CA GLU A 30 2.47 -46.90 -15.15
C GLU A 30 3.25 -45.56 -15.16
N ALA A 31 2.94 -44.66 -16.10
CA ALA A 31 3.50 -43.31 -16.13
C ALA A 31 3.06 -42.48 -14.90
N LEU A 32 1.80 -42.63 -14.46
CA LEU A 32 1.25 -41.92 -13.31
C LEU A 32 1.77 -42.49 -11.97
N ALA A 33 1.96 -43.81 -11.87
CA ALA A 33 2.61 -44.47 -10.74
C ALA A 33 4.06 -44.00 -10.56
N LYS A 34 4.83 -43.93 -11.66
CA LYS A 34 6.20 -43.38 -11.65
C LYS A 34 6.25 -41.92 -11.19
N LEU A 35 5.24 -41.12 -11.53
CA LEU A 35 5.12 -39.73 -11.04
C LEU A 35 4.78 -39.66 -9.54
N ALA A 36 3.88 -40.53 -9.06
CA ALA A 36 3.44 -40.58 -7.66
C ALA A 36 4.52 -41.08 -6.68
N GLU A 37 5.52 -41.84 -7.15
CA GLU A 37 6.62 -42.35 -6.33
C GLU A 37 7.74 -41.32 -6.09
N THR A 38 7.86 -40.28 -6.92
CA THR A 38 8.94 -39.30 -6.82
C THR A 38 8.71 -38.22 -5.75
N ARG A 39 8.73 -38.60 -4.47
CA ARG A 39 8.92 -37.64 -3.37
C ARG A 39 10.38 -37.16 -3.37
N ALA A 40 10.58 -35.90 -3.79
CA ALA A 40 11.82 -35.11 -3.64
C ALA A 40 12.87 -35.12 -4.79
N GLY A 41 12.46 -35.03 -6.06
CA GLY A 41 13.42 -34.67 -7.14
C GLY A 41 13.07 -35.04 -8.58
N GLY A 42 11.80 -35.36 -8.90
CA GLY A 42 11.38 -35.68 -10.27
C GLY A 42 11.26 -34.46 -11.19
N ALA A 43 11.44 -34.68 -12.50
CA ALA A 43 11.31 -33.68 -13.54
C ALA A 43 9.98 -32.89 -13.42
N TYR A 44 10.07 -31.55 -13.43
CA TYR A 44 8.90 -30.67 -13.38
C TYR A 44 7.93 -30.99 -14.53
N VAL A 45 6.74 -31.49 -14.20
CA VAL A 45 5.65 -31.68 -15.16
C VAL A 45 4.83 -30.39 -15.19
N PRO A 46 4.71 -29.71 -16.36
CA PRO A 46 3.89 -28.51 -16.48
C PRO A 46 2.43 -28.76 -16.05
N PRO A 47 1.79 -27.85 -15.28
CA PRO A 47 0.44 -28.05 -14.75
C PRO A 47 -0.63 -28.39 -15.80
N ALA A 48 -0.55 -27.81 -16.99
CA ALA A 48 -1.48 -28.10 -18.09
C ALA A 48 -1.33 -29.56 -18.60
N ARG A 49 -0.10 -30.06 -18.66
CA ARG A 49 0.21 -31.44 -19.07
C ARG A 49 -0.21 -32.44 -18.00
N LEU A 50 -0.06 -32.10 -16.72
CA LEU A 50 -0.55 -32.92 -15.62
C LEU A 50 -2.09 -32.98 -15.61
N LYS A 51 -2.78 -31.86 -15.85
CA LYS A 51 -4.25 -31.84 -15.98
C LYS A 51 -4.74 -32.70 -17.15
N ALA A 52 -4.11 -32.61 -18.31
CA ALA A 52 -4.46 -33.42 -19.48
C ALA A 52 -4.26 -34.93 -19.20
N LEU A 53 -3.13 -35.30 -18.59
CA LEU A 53 -2.84 -36.68 -18.19
C LEU A 53 -3.86 -37.21 -17.17
N MET A 54 -4.25 -36.38 -16.18
CA MET A 54 -5.27 -36.74 -15.20
C MET A 54 -6.65 -36.94 -15.85
N ALA A 55 -7.03 -36.09 -16.80
CA ALA A 55 -8.30 -36.21 -17.53
C ALA A 55 -8.34 -37.45 -18.45
N GLU A 56 -7.21 -37.85 -19.03
CA GLU A 56 -7.10 -39.08 -19.83
C GLU A 56 -7.21 -40.34 -18.97
N VAL A 57 -6.64 -40.31 -17.76
CA VAL A 57 -6.70 -41.43 -16.80
C VAL A 57 -8.10 -41.54 -16.18
N GLU A 58 -8.74 -40.41 -15.88
CA GLU A 58 -10.14 -40.36 -15.44
C GLU A 58 -11.10 -41.00 -16.44
N ARG A 59 -10.92 -40.72 -17.73
CA ARG A 59 -11.71 -41.34 -18.82
C ARG A 59 -11.45 -42.84 -18.98
N ALA A 60 -10.27 -43.32 -18.60
CA ALA A 60 -9.89 -44.72 -18.77
C ALA A 60 -10.33 -45.59 -17.57
N ASP A 61 -10.10 -45.13 -16.34
CA ASP A 61 -10.50 -45.82 -15.10
C ASP A 61 -10.55 -44.83 -13.91
N PRO A 62 -11.73 -44.25 -13.61
CA PRO A 62 -11.87 -43.24 -12.56
C PRO A 62 -11.69 -43.80 -11.14
N GLY A 63 -11.77 -45.12 -10.95
CA GLY A 63 -11.61 -45.78 -9.65
C GLY A 63 -10.16 -46.12 -9.28
N SER A 64 -9.21 -45.93 -10.20
CA SER A 64 -7.82 -46.36 -10.01
C SER A 64 -7.13 -45.70 -8.80
N VAL A 65 -6.30 -46.48 -8.09
CA VAL A 65 -5.62 -46.04 -6.86
C VAL A 65 -4.70 -44.85 -7.13
N GLU A 66 -4.03 -44.84 -8.28
CA GLU A 66 -3.14 -43.78 -8.70
C GLU A 66 -3.91 -42.47 -8.97
N TYR A 67 -5.07 -42.55 -9.63
CA TYR A 67 -5.95 -41.41 -9.86
C TYR A 67 -6.51 -40.86 -8.54
N GLN A 68 -7.01 -41.73 -7.66
CA GLN A 68 -7.51 -41.32 -6.35
C GLN A 68 -6.45 -40.59 -5.53
N ARG A 69 -5.20 -41.05 -5.56
CA ARG A 69 -4.10 -40.42 -4.83
C ARG A 69 -3.74 -39.05 -5.39
N MET A 70 -3.66 -38.92 -6.72
CA MET A 70 -3.36 -37.64 -7.37
C MET A 70 -4.52 -36.64 -7.22
N SER A 71 -5.78 -37.10 -7.31
CA SER A 71 -6.97 -36.27 -7.05
C SER A 71 -7.00 -35.77 -5.61
N TRP A 72 -6.62 -36.60 -4.63
CA TRP A 72 -6.49 -36.20 -3.23
C TRP A 72 -5.40 -35.14 -3.00
N GLU A 73 -4.25 -35.26 -3.65
CA GLU A 73 -3.20 -34.24 -3.59
C GLU A 73 -3.63 -32.92 -4.26
N ALA A 74 -4.35 -32.99 -5.38
CA ALA A 74 -4.93 -31.83 -6.04
C ALA A 74 -5.98 -31.15 -5.15
N LEU A 75 -6.88 -31.93 -4.53
CA LEU A 75 -7.88 -31.48 -3.58
C LEU A 75 -7.23 -30.74 -2.40
N ARG A 76 -6.20 -31.33 -1.79
CA ARG A 76 -5.44 -30.69 -0.71
C ARG A 76 -4.83 -29.35 -1.13
N LYS A 77 -4.22 -29.28 -2.32
CA LYS A 77 -3.62 -28.04 -2.84
C LYS A 77 -4.68 -26.98 -3.16
N SER A 78 -5.82 -27.39 -3.73
CA SER A 78 -6.95 -26.53 -4.04
C SER A 78 -7.51 -25.89 -2.77
N ILE A 79 -7.91 -26.71 -1.78
CA ILE A 79 -8.45 -26.23 -0.50
C ILE A 79 -7.47 -25.30 0.21
N THR A 80 -6.19 -25.69 0.32
CA THR A 80 -5.17 -24.86 0.98
C THR A 80 -4.97 -23.54 0.22
N GLY A 81 -4.99 -23.57 -1.11
CA GLY A 81 -4.85 -22.39 -1.96
C GLY A 81 -6.02 -21.41 -1.83
N LEU A 82 -7.26 -21.90 -1.74
CA LEU A 82 -8.46 -21.09 -1.57
C LEU A 82 -8.54 -20.49 -0.18
N VAL A 83 -8.30 -21.30 0.86
CA VAL A 83 -8.26 -20.82 2.26
C VAL A 83 -7.21 -19.73 2.45
N ASN A 84 -6.04 -19.82 1.81
CA ASN A 84 -5.01 -18.78 1.93
C ASN A 84 -5.31 -17.49 1.14
N LYS A 85 -6.29 -17.51 0.23
CA LYS A 85 -6.69 -16.34 -0.59
C LYS A 85 -7.92 -15.62 -0.04
N VAL A 86 -8.65 -16.25 0.88
CA VAL A 86 -9.93 -15.71 1.38
C VAL A 86 -9.69 -14.41 2.16
N ALA A 87 -10.51 -13.42 1.86
CA ALA A 87 -10.54 -12.10 2.47
C ALA A 87 -11.98 -11.58 2.45
N ALA A 88 -12.29 -10.55 3.24
CA ALA A 88 -13.65 -10.02 3.38
C ALA A 88 -14.25 -9.52 2.05
N ASP A 89 -13.41 -8.99 1.16
CA ASP A 89 -13.78 -8.47 -0.16
C ASP A 89 -14.07 -9.56 -1.20
N ASN A 90 -13.46 -10.73 -1.07
CA ASN A 90 -13.54 -11.79 -2.08
C ASN A 90 -14.25 -13.07 -1.61
N ILE A 91 -14.68 -13.15 -0.34
CA ILE A 91 -15.30 -14.33 0.26
C ILE A 91 -16.51 -14.85 -0.54
N LYS A 92 -17.31 -13.94 -1.11
CA LYS A 92 -18.47 -14.25 -1.97
C LYS A 92 -18.08 -14.98 -3.27
N HIS A 93 -16.83 -14.88 -3.71
CA HIS A 93 -16.32 -15.58 -4.89
C HIS A 93 -15.55 -16.85 -4.50
N ILE A 94 -14.75 -16.79 -3.43
CA ILE A 94 -13.92 -17.91 -2.98
C ILE A 94 -14.76 -19.08 -2.46
N VAL A 95 -15.87 -18.81 -1.76
CA VAL A 95 -16.70 -19.89 -1.19
C VAL A 95 -17.41 -20.71 -2.28
N PRO A 96 -18.04 -20.11 -3.31
CA PRO A 96 -18.52 -20.88 -4.46
C PRO A 96 -17.41 -21.67 -5.16
N GLU A 97 -16.22 -21.08 -5.35
CA GLU A 97 -15.06 -21.79 -5.93
C GLU A 97 -14.61 -22.98 -5.05
N LEU A 98 -14.74 -22.85 -3.73
CA LEU A 98 -14.46 -23.91 -2.77
C LEU A 98 -15.46 -25.07 -2.89
N PHE A 99 -16.76 -24.80 -2.97
CA PHE A 99 -17.77 -25.84 -3.20
C PHE A 99 -17.64 -26.47 -4.60
N ALA A 100 -17.34 -25.65 -5.61
CA ALA A 100 -17.27 -26.08 -7.01
C ALA A 100 -16.02 -26.91 -7.31
N GLY A 101 -14.87 -26.52 -6.75
CA GLY A 101 -13.55 -27.07 -7.06
C GLY A 101 -12.99 -28.05 -6.04
N ALA A 102 -13.67 -28.27 -4.90
CA ALA A 102 -13.22 -29.19 -3.87
C ALA A 102 -14.37 -30.02 -3.29
N ASN A 103 -14.23 -31.35 -3.29
CA ASN A 103 -15.12 -32.24 -2.55
C ASN A 103 -14.88 -32.10 -1.04
N LEU A 104 -15.68 -31.26 -0.38
CA LEU A 104 -15.53 -30.95 1.05
C LEU A 104 -16.00 -32.08 1.97
N ILE A 105 -16.81 -33.04 1.51
CA ILE A 105 -17.20 -34.21 2.31
C ILE A 105 -16.01 -35.15 2.46
N ARG A 106 -15.36 -35.49 1.33
CA ARG A 106 -14.12 -36.28 1.28
C ARG A 106 -12.96 -35.50 1.91
N GLY A 107 -12.87 -34.21 1.60
CA GLY A 107 -11.82 -33.29 2.02
C GLY A 107 -12.01 -32.63 3.39
N ARG A 108 -13.04 -32.97 4.19
CA ARG A 108 -13.37 -32.26 5.44
C ARG A 108 -12.21 -32.16 6.42
N GLY A 109 -11.42 -33.23 6.54
CA GLY A 109 -10.22 -33.25 7.36
C GLY A 109 -9.14 -32.28 6.84
N LEU A 110 -8.97 -32.22 5.52
CA LEU A 110 -8.05 -31.30 4.85
C LEU A 110 -8.49 -29.84 5.01
N PHE A 111 -9.78 -29.55 4.87
CA PHE A 111 -10.35 -28.23 5.08
C PHE A 111 -10.15 -27.76 6.52
N CYS A 112 -10.56 -28.55 7.51
CA CYS A 112 -10.37 -28.21 8.92
C CYS A 112 -8.88 -27.97 9.23
N ARG A 113 -7.98 -28.81 8.73
CA ARG A 113 -6.54 -28.63 8.91
C ARG A 113 -6.03 -27.35 8.23
N ALA A 114 -6.47 -27.08 7.01
CA ALA A 114 -6.02 -25.91 6.24
C ALA A 114 -6.48 -24.61 6.92
N ILE A 115 -7.74 -24.52 7.34
CA ILE A 115 -8.29 -23.30 7.97
C ILE A 115 -7.72 -23.08 9.37
N MET A 116 -7.57 -24.13 10.19
CA MET A 116 -6.91 -24.03 11.50
C MET A 116 -5.44 -23.57 11.36
N HIS A 117 -4.72 -24.10 10.38
CA HIS A 117 -3.34 -23.71 10.12
C HIS A 117 -3.26 -22.28 9.58
N ALA A 118 -4.09 -21.91 8.59
CA ALA A 118 -4.11 -20.55 8.06
C ALA A 118 -4.41 -19.51 9.16
N GLN A 119 -5.38 -19.80 10.03
CA GLN A 119 -5.72 -18.96 11.17
C GLN A 119 -4.56 -18.81 12.16
N GLU A 120 -3.84 -19.89 12.49
CA GLU A 120 -2.69 -19.86 13.40
C GLU A 120 -1.54 -18.95 12.90
N PHE A 121 -1.32 -18.86 11.58
CA PHE A 121 -0.33 -17.95 10.98
C PHE A 121 -0.87 -16.52 10.74
N SER A 122 -2.19 -16.31 10.76
CA SER A 122 -2.80 -15.04 10.35
C SER A 122 -4.03 -14.65 11.20
N LEU A 123 -3.76 -14.37 12.48
CA LEU A 123 -4.78 -14.04 13.48
C LEU A 123 -5.72 -12.88 13.10
N GLN A 124 -5.23 -11.90 12.34
CA GLN A 124 -6.03 -10.74 11.89
C GLN A 124 -7.20 -11.15 10.96
N PHE A 125 -7.09 -12.28 10.27
CA PHE A 125 -8.11 -12.80 9.36
C PHE A 125 -9.06 -13.80 10.04
N THR A 126 -8.96 -14.00 11.37
CA THR A 126 -9.84 -14.92 12.10
C THR A 126 -11.34 -14.69 11.86
N PRO A 127 -11.85 -13.44 11.83
CA PRO A 127 -13.26 -13.19 11.50
C PRO A 127 -13.65 -13.73 10.10
N VAL A 128 -12.76 -13.59 9.12
CA VAL A 128 -12.99 -14.07 7.74
C VAL A 128 -12.98 -15.60 7.69
N PHE A 129 -12.06 -16.24 8.41
CA PHE A 129 -12.02 -17.70 8.51
C PHE A 129 -13.26 -18.25 9.23
N ALA A 130 -13.74 -17.57 10.27
CA ALA A 130 -14.98 -17.94 10.95
C ALA A 130 -16.21 -17.78 10.04
N ALA A 131 -16.30 -16.68 9.27
CA ALA A 131 -17.36 -16.50 8.28
C ALA A 131 -17.32 -17.57 7.18
N THR A 132 -16.13 -17.92 6.70
CA THR A 132 -15.94 -19.01 5.71
C THR A 132 -16.42 -20.34 6.30
N ALA A 133 -16.06 -20.64 7.55
CA ALA A 133 -16.52 -21.84 8.24
C ALA A 133 -18.04 -21.83 8.46
N ALA A 134 -18.64 -20.68 8.76
CA ALA A 134 -20.08 -20.53 8.93
C ALA A 134 -20.86 -20.82 7.64
N ILE A 135 -20.41 -20.29 6.49
CA ILE A 135 -21.05 -20.59 5.20
C ILE A 135 -20.88 -22.07 4.82
N VAL A 136 -19.70 -22.66 5.09
CA VAL A 136 -19.52 -24.11 4.86
C VAL A 136 -20.42 -24.93 5.77
N ASN A 137 -20.62 -24.48 7.01
CA ASN A 137 -21.39 -25.17 8.03
C ASN A 137 -22.90 -25.23 7.71
N THR A 138 -23.47 -24.21 7.06
CA THR A 138 -24.90 -24.20 6.69
C THR A 138 -25.22 -25.30 5.67
N LYS A 139 -24.31 -25.55 4.73
CA LYS A 139 -24.48 -26.59 3.69
C LYS A 139 -23.92 -27.95 4.10
N LEU A 140 -22.83 -27.99 4.87
CA LEU A 140 -22.15 -29.22 5.30
C LEU A 140 -21.86 -29.18 6.83
N PRO A 141 -22.87 -29.42 7.69
CA PRO A 141 -22.74 -29.20 9.14
C PRO A 141 -21.67 -30.04 9.81
N HIS A 142 -21.50 -31.28 9.34
CA HIS A 142 -20.47 -32.22 9.83
C HIS A 142 -19.03 -31.70 9.62
N VAL A 143 -18.81 -30.75 8.71
CA VAL A 143 -17.52 -30.07 8.54
C VAL A 143 -17.30 -29.03 9.63
N GLY A 144 -18.34 -28.25 9.95
CA GLY A 144 -18.30 -27.27 11.05
C GLY A 144 -18.15 -27.94 12.42
N GLU A 145 -18.90 -29.02 12.67
CA GLU A 145 -18.80 -29.82 13.89
C GLU A 145 -17.36 -30.35 14.10
N LEU A 146 -16.78 -30.97 13.06
CA LEU A 146 -15.41 -31.48 13.10
C LEU A 146 -14.38 -30.38 13.37
N LEU A 147 -14.59 -29.18 12.81
CA LEU A 147 -13.73 -28.03 13.07
C LEU A 147 -13.77 -27.62 14.55
N VAL A 148 -14.97 -27.52 15.13
CA VAL A 148 -15.16 -27.19 16.55
C VAL A 148 -14.51 -28.24 17.44
N MET A 149 -14.77 -29.54 17.21
CA MET A 149 -14.16 -30.64 17.98
C MET A 149 -12.62 -30.59 17.93
N ARG A 150 -12.04 -30.32 16.77
CA ARG A 150 -10.58 -30.21 16.61
C ARG A 150 -10.02 -28.97 17.33
N LEU A 151 -10.71 -27.84 17.32
CA LEU A 151 -10.31 -26.63 18.05
C LEU A 151 -10.40 -26.83 19.57
N VAL A 152 -11.44 -27.48 20.07
CA VAL A 152 -11.57 -27.82 21.50
C VAL A 152 -10.43 -28.73 21.94
N SER A 153 -10.11 -29.78 21.16
CA SER A 153 -8.96 -30.65 21.43
C SER A 153 -7.63 -29.90 21.38
N GLN A 154 -7.44 -29.01 20.40
CA GLN A 154 -6.26 -28.16 20.32
C GLN A 154 -6.11 -27.25 21.55
N PHE A 155 -7.21 -26.64 22.00
CA PHE A 155 -7.23 -25.83 23.22
C PHE A 155 -6.88 -26.66 24.46
N ARG A 156 -7.50 -27.84 24.66
CA ARG A 156 -7.19 -28.75 25.78
C ARG A 156 -5.70 -29.11 25.83
N ARG A 157 -5.10 -29.43 24.67
CA ARG A 157 -3.68 -29.79 24.56
C ARG A 157 -2.76 -28.59 24.81
N ALA A 158 -3.08 -27.43 24.24
CA ALA A 158 -2.29 -26.21 24.42
C ALA A 158 -2.34 -25.72 25.88
N TYR A 159 -3.52 -25.74 26.50
CA TYR A 159 -3.73 -25.32 27.89
C TYR A 159 -2.97 -26.23 28.86
N ARG A 160 -3.06 -27.55 28.69
CA ARG A 160 -2.32 -28.54 29.51
C ARG A 160 -0.80 -28.40 29.37
N ARG A 161 -0.32 -27.95 28.21
CA ARG A 161 1.11 -27.72 27.94
C ARG A 161 1.58 -26.32 28.32
N SER A 162 0.67 -25.45 28.77
CA SER A 162 0.93 -24.03 29.02
C SER A 162 1.50 -23.30 27.78
N ASP A 163 1.07 -23.70 26.58
CA ASP A 163 1.44 -23.05 25.32
C ASP A 163 0.50 -21.86 25.07
N LYS A 164 0.86 -20.70 25.63
CA LYS A 164 0.06 -19.47 25.58
C LYS A 164 -0.22 -18.98 24.15
N PRO A 165 0.77 -18.88 23.23
CA PRO A 165 0.49 -18.43 21.86
C PRO A 165 -0.53 -19.31 21.14
N LYS A 166 -0.39 -20.64 21.23
CA LYS A 166 -1.32 -21.57 20.59
C LYS A 166 -2.70 -21.55 21.25
N CYS A 167 -2.76 -21.41 22.57
CA CYS A 167 -4.02 -21.19 23.29
C CYS A 167 -4.72 -19.92 22.81
N HIS A 168 -4.00 -18.80 22.75
CA HIS A 168 -4.55 -17.52 22.34
C HIS A 168 -5.13 -17.57 20.92
N ALA A 169 -4.37 -18.13 19.96
CA ALA A 169 -4.83 -18.32 18.58
C ALA A 169 -6.11 -19.16 18.50
N THR A 170 -6.16 -20.25 19.27
CA THR A 170 -7.29 -21.19 19.27
C THR A 170 -8.52 -20.55 19.92
N LEU A 171 -8.35 -19.84 21.03
CA LEU A 171 -9.41 -19.09 21.69
C LEU A 171 -9.99 -18.01 20.78
N LEU A 172 -9.13 -17.27 20.06
CA LEU A 172 -9.59 -16.26 19.10
C LEU A 172 -10.46 -16.89 18.01
N PHE A 173 -10.10 -18.08 17.52
CA PHE A 173 -10.91 -18.75 16.50
C PHE A 173 -12.25 -19.25 17.06
N ILE A 174 -12.23 -19.88 18.23
CA ILE A 174 -13.47 -20.29 18.93
C ILE A 174 -14.36 -19.06 19.17
N ALA A 175 -13.79 -17.91 19.55
CA ALA A 175 -14.55 -16.69 19.81
C ALA A 175 -15.38 -16.25 18.59
N HIS A 176 -14.73 -16.19 17.42
CA HIS A 176 -15.44 -15.79 16.19
C HIS A 176 -16.39 -16.87 15.67
N LEU A 177 -16.13 -18.17 15.92
CA LEU A 177 -17.10 -19.23 15.61
C LEU A 177 -18.35 -19.15 16.49
N VAL A 178 -18.20 -18.77 17.75
CA VAL A 178 -19.32 -18.50 18.67
C VAL A 178 -20.09 -17.25 18.21
N ASN A 179 -19.39 -16.17 17.85
CA ASN A 179 -20.04 -14.97 17.31
C ASN A 179 -20.84 -15.25 16.03
N GLN A 180 -20.35 -16.15 15.17
CA GLN A 180 -21.04 -16.61 13.96
C GLN A 180 -22.07 -17.72 14.21
N LYS A 181 -22.40 -18.06 15.47
CA LYS A 181 -23.35 -19.13 15.85
C LYS A 181 -23.02 -20.51 15.26
N VAL A 182 -21.74 -20.78 14.97
CA VAL A 182 -21.29 -22.14 14.59
C VAL A 182 -21.08 -23.00 15.83
N ALA A 183 -20.59 -22.41 16.92
CA ALA A 183 -20.42 -23.08 18.21
C ALA A 183 -21.33 -22.45 19.26
N HIS A 184 -21.92 -23.28 20.12
CA HIS A 184 -22.83 -22.85 21.17
C HIS A 184 -22.11 -21.98 22.24
N GLU A 185 -22.79 -20.99 22.83
CA GLU A 185 -22.22 -20.08 23.84
C GLU A 185 -21.75 -20.78 25.12
N LEU A 186 -22.27 -21.98 25.39
CA LEU A 186 -21.88 -22.80 26.54
C LEU A 186 -20.39 -23.13 26.51
N LEU A 187 -19.84 -23.42 25.32
CA LEU A 187 -18.40 -23.66 25.16
C LEU A 187 -17.59 -22.44 25.56
N ALA A 188 -18.02 -21.23 25.17
CA ALA A 188 -17.33 -19.99 25.57
C ALA A 188 -17.38 -19.78 27.09
N LEU A 189 -18.51 -20.05 27.72
CA LEU A 189 -18.69 -19.94 29.17
C LEU A 189 -17.83 -20.95 29.94
N GLU A 190 -17.78 -22.22 29.51
CA GLU A 190 -16.95 -23.26 30.11
C GLU A 190 -15.47 -22.90 30.06
N ILE A 191 -14.99 -22.42 28.91
CA ILE A 191 -13.61 -21.94 28.75
C ILE A 191 -13.32 -20.77 29.69
N LEU A 192 -14.21 -19.77 29.79
CA LEU A 192 -14.04 -18.63 30.68
C LEU A 192 -14.01 -19.05 32.16
N VAL A 193 -14.85 -20.01 32.55
CA VAL A 193 -14.85 -20.57 33.91
C VAL A 193 -13.53 -21.29 34.19
N LEU A 194 -13.05 -22.15 33.28
CA LEU A 194 -11.76 -22.86 33.43
C LEU A 194 -10.59 -21.87 33.59
N LEU A 195 -10.54 -20.82 32.76
CA LEU A 195 -9.46 -19.83 32.80
C LEU A 195 -9.48 -18.96 34.08
N LEU A 196 -10.65 -18.80 34.71
CA LEU A 196 -10.83 -17.96 35.90
C LEU A 196 -10.98 -18.75 37.22
N GLU A 197 -10.99 -20.08 37.16
CA GLU A 197 -11.06 -20.93 38.34
C GLU A 197 -9.80 -20.78 39.20
N GLN A 198 -8.62 -20.94 38.59
CA GLN A 198 -7.31 -20.70 39.20
C GLN A 198 -6.59 -19.54 38.47
N PRO A 199 -6.84 -18.28 38.88
CA PRO A 199 -6.34 -17.12 38.15
C PRO A 199 -4.81 -17.00 38.27
N THR A 200 -4.12 -17.35 37.19
CA THR A 200 -2.72 -17.01 36.90
C THR A 200 -2.65 -15.83 35.94
N ASP A 201 -1.52 -15.13 35.89
CA ASP A 201 -1.34 -13.98 35.00
C ASP A 201 -1.63 -14.33 33.52
N ASP A 202 -1.18 -15.51 33.06
CA ASP A 202 -1.42 -15.97 31.69
C ASP A 202 -2.87 -16.40 31.45
N SER A 203 -3.49 -17.14 32.38
CA SER A 203 -4.89 -17.56 32.21
C SER A 203 -5.84 -16.37 32.21
N VAL A 204 -5.57 -15.32 33.00
CA VAL A 204 -6.40 -14.12 33.03
C VAL A 204 -6.16 -13.28 31.76
N GLU A 205 -4.93 -13.20 31.26
CA GLU A 205 -4.67 -12.55 29.96
C GLU A 205 -5.45 -13.23 28.82
N LEU A 206 -5.44 -14.57 28.77
CA LEU A 206 -6.22 -15.35 27.82
C LEU A 206 -7.73 -15.12 27.98
N ALA A 207 -8.23 -15.10 29.23
CA ALA A 207 -9.64 -14.85 29.51
C ALA A 207 -10.07 -13.44 29.10
N VAL A 208 -9.24 -12.41 29.35
CA VAL A 208 -9.52 -11.04 28.93
C VAL A 208 -9.56 -10.93 27.41
N ALA A 209 -8.59 -11.55 26.71
CA ALA A 209 -8.56 -11.56 25.25
C ALA A 209 -9.79 -12.25 24.66
N PHE A 210 -10.16 -13.43 25.20
CA PHE A 210 -11.32 -14.18 24.74
C PHE A 210 -12.65 -13.44 25.02
N MET A 211 -12.78 -12.83 26.20
CA MET A 211 -13.95 -12.04 26.58
C MET A 211 -14.08 -10.75 25.79
N ARG A 212 -12.98 -10.17 25.30
CA ARG A 212 -13.01 -8.98 24.45
C ARG A 212 -13.72 -9.24 23.13
N GLU A 213 -13.49 -10.40 22.52
CA GLU A 213 -14.04 -10.77 21.20
C GLU A 213 -15.43 -11.41 21.30
N THR A 214 -15.70 -12.22 22.33
CA THR A 214 -17.02 -12.88 22.54
C THR A 214 -17.99 -12.05 23.37
N GLY A 215 -17.53 -11.00 24.04
CA GLY A 215 -18.30 -10.30 25.07
C GLY A 215 -19.55 -9.61 24.54
N ALA A 216 -19.52 -9.10 23.30
CA ALA A 216 -20.70 -8.53 22.65
C ALA A 216 -21.81 -9.59 22.51
N PHE A 217 -21.48 -10.74 21.93
CA PHE A 217 -22.38 -11.87 21.75
C PHE A 217 -22.94 -12.39 23.07
N LEU A 218 -22.07 -12.66 24.05
CA LEU A 218 -22.49 -13.18 25.35
C LEU A 218 -23.36 -12.19 26.14
N THR A 219 -23.22 -10.89 25.89
CA THR A 219 -24.06 -9.87 26.54
C THR A 219 -25.49 -9.89 26.00
N GLU A 220 -25.67 -10.26 24.73
CA GLU A 220 -26.97 -10.35 24.06
C GLU A 220 -27.65 -11.69 24.33
N GLU A 221 -26.96 -12.80 24.06
CA GLU A 221 -27.53 -14.16 24.15
C GLU A 221 -27.59 -14.68 25.60
N ALA A 222 -26.55 -14.42 26.40
CA ALA A 222 -26.42 -14.99 27.76
C ALA A 222 -26.10 -13.93 28.83
N PRO A 223 -26.92 -12.87 29.01
CA PRO A 223 -26.60 -11.71 29.85
C PRO A 223 -26.33 -12.06 31.32
N LYS A 224 -27.04 -13.06 31.87
CA LYS A 224 -26.85 -13.52 33.27
C LYS A 224 -25.52 -14.24 33.44
N ALA A 225 -25.16 -15.11 32.51
CA ALA A 225 -23.90 -15.85 32.56
C ALA A 225 -22.71 -14.91 32.31
N CYS A 226 -22.82 -14.01 31.33
CA CYS A 226 -21.86 -12.94 31.06
C CYS A 226 -21.62 -12.08 32.32
N GLN A 227 -22.68 -11.69 33.02
CA GLN A 227 -22.58 -10.95 34.29
C GLN A 227 -21.80 -11.74 35.35
N SER A 228 -22.08 -13.04 35.50
CA SER A 228 -21.34 -13.92 36.43
C SER A 228 -19.84 -13.98 36.13
N VAL A 229 -19.46 -14.04 34.85
CA VAL A 229 -18.04 -13.99 34.43
C VAL A 229 -17.39 -12.66 34.82
N PHE A 230 -18.07 -11.53 34.61
CA PHE A 230 -17.56 -10.21 35.03
C PHE A 230 -17.46 -10.06 36.55
N ASP A 231 -18.34 -10.69 37.31
CA ASP A 231 -18.23 -10.72 38.78
C ASP A 231 -17.03 -11.55 39.22
N ARG A 232 -16.69 -12.64 38.50
CA ARG A 232 -15.45 -13.39 38.70
C ARG A 232 -14.21 -12.55 38.37
N PHE A 233 -14.18 -11.82 37.26
CA PHE A 233 -13.10 -10.87 36.95
C PHE A 233 -12.92 -9.82 38.07
N ARG A 234 -14.01 -9.30 38.65
CA ARG A 234 -13.94 -8.40 39.82
C ARG A 234 -13.36 -9.08 41.04
N ALA A 235 -13.77 -10.30 41.35
CA ALA A 235 -13.24 -11.05 42.49
C ALA A 235 -11.71 -11.22 42.36
N VAL A 236 -11.23 -11.58 41.16
CA VAL A 236 -9.80 -11.70 40.86
C VAL A 236 -9.05 -10.36 41.07
N LEU A 237 -9.66 -9.23 40.69
CA LEU A 237 -9.10 -7.90 40.90
C LEU A 237 -8.95 -7.55 42.40
N TYR A 238 -9.92 -7.92 43.24
CA TYR A 238 -9.91 -7.63 44.68
C TYR A 238 -9.04 -8.60 45.51
N GLU A 239 -8.90 -9.85 45.09
CA GLU A 239 -8.10 -10.87 45.79
C GLU A 239 -6.58 -10.61 45.73
N GLY A 240 -6.11 -9.77 44.81
CA GLY A 240 -4.78 -9.13 44.88
C GLY A 240 -3.56 -10.04 44.66
N LYS A 241 -3.75 -11.26 44.16
CA LYS A 241 -2.64 -12.21 43.86
C LYS A 241 -2.07 -12.09 42.45
N ILE A 242 -2.68 -11.30 41.57
CA ILE A 242 -2.28 -11.08 40.17
C ILE A 242 -1.42 -9.83 39.99
N SER A 243 -0.60 -9.80 38.93
CA SER A 243 0.26 -8.64 38.66
C SER A 243 -0.51 -7.38 38.26
N VAL A 244 0.10 -6.21 38.47
CA VAL A 244 -0.49 -4.89 38.13
C VAL A 244 -0.85 -4.78 36.64
N ARG A 245 -0.09 -5.45 35.76
CA ARG A 245 -0.40 -5.52 34.31
C ARG A 245 -1.76 -6.18 34.09
N VAL A 246 -2.01 -7.31 34.74
CA VAL A 246 -3.26 -8.07 34.61
C VAL A 246 -4.44 -7.33 35.22
N GLN A 247 -4.22 -6.64 36.34
CA GLN A 247 -5.23 -5.75 36.94
C GLN A 247 -5.68 -4.67 35.94
N TYR A 248 -4.73 -4.01 35.27
CA TYR A 248 -5.03 -3.03 34.23
C TYR A 248 -5.79 -3.65 33.05
N MET A 249 -5.46 -4.89 32.63
CA MET A 249 -6.20 -5.58 31.56
C MET A 249 -7.68 -5.83 31.92
N ILE A 250 -7.97 -6.18 33.18
CA ILE A 250 -9.35 -6.33 33.68
C ILE A 250 -10.07 -4.97 33.71
N GLU A 251 -9.39 -3.90 34.14
CA GLU A 251 -9.96 -2.55 34.15
C GLU A 251 -10.29 -2.06 32.73
N VAL A 252 -9.40 -2.28 31.77
CA VAL A 252 -9.63 -1.98 30.35
C VAL A 252 -10.81 -2.78 29.83
N LEU A 253 -10.91 -4.08 30.12
CA LEU A 253 -12.05 -4.90 29.73
C LEU A 253 -13.38 -4.37 30.31
N ALA A 254 -13.37 -3.92 31.56
CA ALA A 254 -14.54 -3.31 32.18
C ALA A 254 -14.94 -1.99 31.49
N GLN A 255 -13.98 -1.24 30.95
CA GLN A 255 -14.24 -0.06 30.13
C GLN A 255 -14.82 -0.45 28.76
N THR A 256 -14.25 -1.45 28.08
CA THR A 256 -14.78 -1.99 26.81
C THR A 256 -16.25 -2.42 26.97
N ARG A 257 -16.60 -3.05 28.09
CA ARG A 257 -17.99 -3.40 28.41
C ARG A 257 -18.91 -2.17 28.55
N LYS A 258 -18.45 -1.10 29.21
CA LYS A 258 -19.23 0.15 29.35
C LYS A 258 -19.49 0.81 28.00
N GLU A 259 -18.52 0.71 27.10
CA GLU A 259 -18.60 1.18 25.71
C GLU A 259 -19.37 0.23 24.80
N ARG A 260 -19.99 -0.83 25.37
CA ARG A 260 -20.77 -1.86 24.67
C ARG A 260 -20.01 -2.52 23.52
N PHE A 261 -18.71 -2.78 23.73
CA PHE A 261 -17.86 -3.46 22.75
C PHE A 261 -17.85 -2.79 21.36
N ARG A 262 -17.91 -1.45 21.32
CA ARG A 262 -17.94 -0.67 20.07
C ARG A 262 -16.84 -1.07 19.07
N ASP A 263 -15.62 -1.30 19.56
CA ASP A 263 -14.47 -1.65 18.74
C ASP A 263 -14.36 -3.17 18.46
N ASN A 264 -15.20 -3.99 19.10
CA ASN A 264 -15.26 -5.44 18.97
C ASN A 264 -16.71 -5.90 18.74
N PRO A 265 -17.32 -5.55 17.59
CA PRO A 265 -18.66 -6.01 17.26
C PRO A 265 -18.70 -7.53 17.10
N ARG A 266 -19.87 -8.14 17.32
CA ARG A 266 -20.09 -9.60 17.19
C ARG A 266 -19.63 -10.10 15.81
N VAL A 267 -20.26 -9.60 14.75
CA VAL A 267 -19.90 -9.83 13.34
C VAL A 267 -19.90 -8.47 12.66
N THR A 268 -18.90 -8.22 11.81
CA THR A 268 -18.87 -7.01 10.98
C THR A 268 -19.85 -7.15 9.82
N PRO A 269 -20.52 -6.07 9.36
CA PRO A 269 -21.55 -6.16 8.31
C PRO A 269 -21.09 -6.85 7.01
N GLU A 270 -19.82 -6.72 6.65
CA GLU A 270 -19.25 -7.37 5.45
C GLU A 270 -19.16 -8.91 5.56
N LEU A 271 -19.14 -9.44 6.79
CA LEU A 271 -18.95 -10.86 7.10
C LEU A 271 -20.24 -11.52 7.62
N ASP A 272 -21.34 -10.78 7.64
CA ASP A 272 -22.67 -11.25 7.97
C ASP A 272 -23.33 -11.78 6.69
N LEU A 273 -23.01 -13.04 6.35
CA LEU A 273 -23.31 -13.65 5.06
C LEU A 273 -24.29 -14.83 5.16
N VAL A 274 -24.71 -15.17 6.37
CA VAL A 274 -25.57 -16.31 6.66
C VAL A 274 -26.76 -15.80 7.45
N GLU A 275 -27.96 -15.98 6.91
CA GLU A 275 -29.19 -15.59 7.57
C GLU A 275 -29.40 -16.39 8.86
N ASP A 276 -30.04 -15.77 9.86
CA ASP A 276 -30.21 -16.38 11.19
C ASP A 276 -31.00 -17.70 11.15
N GLU A 277 -31.88 -17.89 10.16
CA GLU A 277 -32.67 -19.12 9.98
C GLU A 277 -31.85 -20.31 9.45
N ASP A 278 -30.77 -20.03 8.72
CA ASP A 278 -29.88 -21.02 8.10
C ASP A 278 -28.69 -21.40 9.00
N GLN A 279 -28.48 -20.69 10.11
CA GLN A 279 -27.37 -20.93 11.01
C GLN A 279 -27.54 -22.25 11.78
N ILE A 280 -26.48 -23.06 11.81
CA ILE A 280 -26.46 -24.35 12.51
C ILE A 280 -25.43 -24.31 13.63
N THR A 281 -25.92 -24.36 14.87
CA THR A 281 -25.08 -24.28 16.08
C THR A 281 -24.74 -25.68 16.60
N HIS A 282 -23.45 -25.92 16.87
CA HIS A 282 -22.98 -27.18 17.45
C HIS A 282 -22.77 -27.07 18.96
N GLU A 283 -23.38 -28.00 19.71
CA GLU A 283 -23.24 -28.15 21.16
C GLU A 283 -22.07 -29.07 21.52
N VAL A 284 -20.84 -28.59 21.33
CA VAL A 284 -19.62 -29.32 21.72
C VAL A 284 -19.11 -28.78 23.06
N GLY A 285 -19.13 -29.62 24.10
CA GLY A 285 -18.62 -29.30 25.43
C GLY A 285 -17.10 -29.44 25.54
N LEU A 286 -16.52 -28.78 26.54
CA LEU A 286 -15.08 -28.79 26.79
C LEU A 286 -14.57 -30.17 27.31
N ASP A 287 -15.41 -30.90 28.03
CA ASP A 287 -15.09 -32.18 28.67
C ASP A 287 -15.52 -33.41 27.87
N ASP A 288 -16.18 -33.22 26.72
CA ASP A 288 -16.70 -34.31 25.89
C ASP A 288 -15.60 -35.24 25.34
N GLU A 289 -16.02 -36.45 24.97
CA GLU A 289 -15.22 -37.39 24.19
C GLU A 289 -15.29 -37.01 22.70
N LEU A 290 -14.22 -36.40 22.20
CA LEU A 290 -14.18 -35.81 20.86
C LEU A 290 -13.63 -36.80 19.82
N ASP A 291 -14.42 -37.12 18.78
CA ASP A 291 -13.92 -37.86 17.61
C ASP A 291 -13.21 -36.91 16.63
N LEU A 292 -11.89 -36.83 16.73
CA LEU A 292 -11.08 -35.90 15.94
C LEU A 292 -10.91 -36.31 14.46
N GLN A 293 -11.25 -37.57 14.14
CA GLN A 293 -11.10 -38.16 12.80
C GLN A 293 -9.73 -37.84 12.16
N GLU A 294 -8.62 -38.00 12.91
CA GLU A 294 -7.27 -37.61 12.45
C GLU A 294 -6.84 -38.36 11.17
N GLY A 295 -7.37 -39.58 10.98
CA GLY A 295 -7.13 -40.40 9.79
C GLY A 295 -7.61 -39.80 8.48
N LEU A 296 -8.53 -38.81 8.50
CA LEU A 296 -9.01 -38.10 7.31
C LEU A 296 -7.97 -37.13 6.71
N ASN A 297 -6.89 -36.86 7.44
CA ASN A 297 -5.81 -36.02 6.92
C ASN A 297 -4.86 -36.82 6.00
N ILE A 298 -5.01 -38.15 5.97
CA ILE A 298 -4.13 -39.09 5.28
C ILE A 298 -4.93 -39.76 4.17
N PHE A 299 -4.31 -39.90 3.00
CA PHE A 299 -4.91 -40.60 1.87
C PHE A 299 -5.20 -42.06 2.21
N LYS A 300 -6.41 -42.53 1.90
CA LYS A 300 -6.83 -43.92 1.93
C LYS A 300 -7.56 -44.22 0.63
N VAL A 301 -7.38 -45.44 0.12
CA VAL A 301 -8.11 -45.89 -1.07
C VAL A 301 -9.58 -46.06 -0.70
N ASP A 302 -10.45 -45.45 -1.50
CA ASP A 302 -11.90 -45.54 -1.37
C ASP A 302 -12.43 -46.56 -2.40
N PRO A 303 -12.97 -47.72 -1.95
CA PRO A 303 -13.60 -48.69 -2.84
C PRO A 303 -14.81 -48.13 -3.60
N ASP A 304 -15.53 -47.17 -3.00
CA ASP A 304 -16.76 -46.58 -3.52
C ASP A 304 -16.52 -45.16 -4.10
N PHE A 305 -15.28 -44.87 -4.49
CA PHE A 305 -14.83 -43.53 -4.92
C PHE A 305 -15.76 -42.89 -5.96
N VAL A 306 -16.13 -43.64 -7.00
CA VAL A 306 -17.00 -43.14 -8.08
C VAL A 306 -18.39 -42.76 -7.55
N ALA A 307 -18.97 -43.60 -6.69
CA ALA A 307 -20.28 -43.34 -6.10
C ALA A 307 -20.25 -42.14 -5.14
N ASN A 308 -19.17 -41.98 -4.39
CA ASN A 308 -19.00 -40.86 -3.45
C ASN A 308 -18.76 -39.52 -4.17
N GLU A 309 -18.02 -39.52 -5.28
CA GLU A 309 -17.85 -38.32 -6.11
C GLU A 309 -19.16 -37.95 -6.83
N GLU A 310 -19.96 -38.94 -7.25
CA GLU A 310 -21.28 -38.69 -7.85
C GLU A 310 -22.25 -38.07 -6.84
N ARG A 311 -22.33 -38.62 -5.62
CA ARG A 311 -23.15 -38.05 -4.54
C ARG A 311 -22.75 -36.61 -4.22
N TYR A 312 -21.45 -36.33 -4.19
CA TYR A 312 -20.98 -34.97 -3.98
C TYR A 312 -21.34 -34.06 -5.16
N ARG A 313 -21.34 -34.56 -6.40
CA ARG A 313 -21.76 -33.78 -7.57
C ARG A 313 -23.23 -33.37 -7.48
N GLN A 314 -24.10 -34.27 -7.03
CA GLN A 314 -25.53 -33.98 -6.78
C GLN A 314 -25.70 -32.88 -5.71
N ILE A 315 -25.03 -33.05 -4.56
CA ILE A 315 -25.05 -32.05 -3.49
C ILE A 315 -24.47 -30.70 -3.96
N LYS A 316 -23.42 -30.73 -4.79
CA LYS A 316 -22.81 -29.53 -5.36
C LYS A 316 -23.79 -28.79 -6.29
N ALA A 317 -24.51 -29.51 -7.16
CA ALA A 317 -25.49 -28.91 -8.06
C ALA A 317 -26.62 -28.23 -7.27
N GLU A 318 -27.12 -28.90 -6.22
CA GLU A 318 -28.12 -28.34 -5.30
C GLU A 318 -27.61 -27.08 -4.58
N ILE A 319 -26.36 -27.07 -4.12
CA ILE A 319 -25.77 -25.91 -3.42
C ILE A 319 -25.56 -24.71 -4.37
N LEU A 320 -25.16 -24.96 -5.62
CA LEU A 320 -24.80 -23.91 -6.58
C LEU A 320 -25.98 -23.44 -7.46
N GLY A 321 -27.12 -24.14 -7.42
CA GLY A 321 -28.27 -23.84 -8.29
C GLY A 321 -27.98 -24.11 -9.77
N GLU A 322 -27.13 -25.09 -10.06
CA GLU A 322 -26.95 -25.58 -11.43
C GLU A 322 -28.18 -26.45 -11.77
N ASP A 323 -29.23 -25.84 -12.32
CA ASP A 323 -30.40 -26.56 -12.80
C ASP A 323 -29.98 -27.55 -13.90
N ASP A 324 -30.20 -28.83 -13.63
CA ASP A 324 -30.10 -29.93 -14.58
C ASP A 324 -31.26 -29.84 -15.60
N GLU A 325 -31.18 -28.87 -16.51
CA GLU A 325 -31.83 -28.98 -17.82
C GLU A 325 -30.78 -29.42 -18.85
N SER A 326 -30.28 -30.65 -18.67
CA SER A 326 -29.53 -31.36 -19.69
C SER A 326 -30.47 -32.21 -20.54
N GLU A 327 -31.15 -31.56 -21.50
CA GLU A 327 -31.52 -32.23 -22.76
C GLU A 327 -30.60 -31.74 -23.88
N GLU A 328 -30.08 -32.73 -24.60
CA GLU A 328 -29.13 -32.65 -25.69
C GLU A 328 -29.60 -31.70 -26.79
N GLU A 329 -28.76 -30.74 -27.22
CA GLU A 329 -28.57 -30.47 -28.64
C GLU A 329 -27.31 -29.65 -28.91
N SER A 330 -26.45 -30.23 -29.75
CA SER A 330 -25.31 -29.61 -30.38
C SER A 330 -25.82 -28.73 -31.52
N GLU A 331 -25.54 -27.44 -31.52
CA GLU A 331 -25.17 -26.68 -32.74
C GLU A 331 -24.61 -25.30 -32.33
N GLY A 332 -23.56 -24.86 -33.05
CA GLY A 332 -22.71 -23.73 -32.65
C GLY A 332 -23.06 -22.41 -33.33
N GLU A 333 -22.77 -21.31 -32.64
CA GLU A 333 -22.76 -19.92 -33.14
C GLU A 333 -21.71 -19.13 -32.30
N GLU A 334 -20.64 -18.61 -32.90
CA GLU A 334 -20.45 -17.22 -33.37
C GLU A 334 -20.58 -16.13 -32.27
N ASP A 335 -19.43 -15.54 -31.90
CA ASP A 335 -19.27 -14.38 -31.01
C ASP A 335 -19.86 -13.09 -31.62
N GLU A 336 -20.73 -12.37 -30.89
CA GLU A 336 -20.45 -11.06 -30.29
C GLU A 336 -21.66 -10.50 -29.48
N PRO A 337 -21.47 -9.49 -28.60
CA PRO A 337 -21.98 -9.52 -27.22
C PRO A 337 -23.24 -8.68 -27.01
N GLU A 338 -24.07 -9.07 -26.04
CA GLU A 338 -24.92 -8.16 -25.29
C GLU A 338 -25.28 -8.77 -23.93
N ASP A 339 -25.12 -7.93 -22.90
CA ASP A 339 -25.66 -8.11 -21.56
C ASP A 339 -27.17 -8.37 -21.63
N GLU A 340 -27.67 -9.47 -21.05
CA GLU A 340 -28.83 -9.49 -20.13
C GLU A 340 -29.17 -10.92 -19.66
N VAL A 341 -28.74 -11.20 -18.42
CA VAL A 341 -29.41 -11.88 -17.31
C VAL A 341 -30.05 -13.28 -17.42
N ALA A 342 -29.47 -14.15 -16.57
CA ALA A 342 -30.08 -15.30 -15.91
C ALA A 342 -31.39 -14.97 -15.18
N ALA A 343 -32.34 -15.90 -15.22
CA ALA A 343 -33.58 -15.85 -14.47
C ALA A 343 -33.90 -17.24 -13.87
N ALA A 344 -33.75 -17.35 -12.55
CA ALA A 344 -34.54 -18.15 -11.59
C ALA A 344 -33.69 -18.29 -10.31
N ASP A 345 -33.94 -17.71 -9.14
CA ASP A 345 -34.99 -16.85 -8.62
C ASP A 345 -34.44 -15.43 -8.43
N ARG A 346 -35.01 -14.47 -9.14
CA ARG A 346 -35.07 -13.11 -8.60
C ARG A 346 -36.45 -12.98 -8.02
N GLU A 347 -36.54 -12.59 -6.75
CA GLU A 347 -37.64 -11.73 -6.30
C GLU A 347 -37.97 -10.81 -7.46
N LEU A 348 -39.25 -10.68 -7.86
CA LEU A 348 -39.65 -9.80 -8.95
C LEU A 348 -39.02 -8.41 -8.74
N GLU A 349 -37.82 -8.20 -9.29
CA GLU A 349 -37.01 -7.01 -9.10
C GLU A 349 -37.61 -6.06 -10.11
N ILE A 350 -38.69 -5.39 -9.67
CA ILE A 350 -39.42 -4.44 -10.48
C ILE A 350 -38.40 -3.40 -10.90
N GLN A 351 -37.94 -3.48 -12.15
CA GLN A 351 -37.04 -2.49 -12.71
C GLN A 351 -37.83 -1.18 -12.80
N ASP A 352 -37.64 -0.31 -11.80
CA ASP A 352 -38.37 0.94 -11.70
C ASP A 352 -37.89 1.93 -12.79
N ARG A 353 -38.51 1.86 -13.96
CA ARG A 353 -38.35 2.84 -15.04
C ARG A 353 -39.09 4.16 -14.78
N THR A 354 -39.80 4.28 -13.65
CA THR A 354 -40.63 5.44 -13.34
C THR A 354 -39.90 6.53 -12.55
N GLU A 355 -38.63 6.31 -12.19
CA GLU A 355 -37.77 7.25 -11.44
C GLU A 355 -38.45 7.84 -10.19
N THR A 356 -39.37 7.09 -9.56
CA THR A 356 -40.23 7.61 -8.50
C THR A 356 -39.45 8.13 -7.30
N ASN A 357 -38.38 7.44 -6.94
CA ASN A 357 -37.48 7.83 -5.84
C ASN A 357 -36.78 9.16 -6.10
N LEU A 358 -36.34 9.40 -7.34
CA LEU A 358 -35.69 10.65 -7.73
C LEU A 358 -36.70 11.80 -7.74
N VAL A 359 -37.92 11.56 -8.23
CA VAL A 359 -39.01 12.54 -8.18
C VAL A 359 -39.40 12.88 -6.73
N ASN A 360 -39.46 11.87 -5.86
CA ASN A 360 -39.74 12.06 -4.43
C ASN A 360 -38.64 12.85 -3.73
N LEU A 361 -37.38 12.59 -4.05
CA LEU A 361 -36.23 13.36 -3.56
C LEU A 361 -36.32 14.83 -4.01
N ARG A 362 -36.55 15.07 -5.31
CA ARG A 362 -36.73 16.42 -5.87
C ARG A 362 -37.89 17.18 -5.21
N ARG A 363 -39.03 16.50 -4.99
CA ARG A 363 -40.19 17.07 -4.28
C ARG A 363 -39.83 17.45 -2.85
N THR A 364 -39.09 16.59 -2.14
CA THR A 364 -38.67 16.84 -0.76
C THR A 364 -37.74 18.04 -0.65
N ILE A 365 -36.77 18.14 -1.56
CA ILE A 365 -35.86 19.30 -1.64
C ILE A 365 -36.64 20.58 -1.92
N TYR A 366 -37.54 20.57 -2.92
CA TYR A 366 -38.38 21.71 -3.26
C TYR A 366 -39.21 22.21 -2.08
N LEU A 367 -39.92 21.30 -1.38
CA LEU A 367 -40.73 21.64 -0.22
C LEU A 367 -39.88 22.17 0.94
N THR A 368 -38.64 21.67 1.10
CA THR A 368 -37.72 22.15 2.13
C THR A 368 -37.27 23.59 1.85
N ILE A 369 -36.99 23.90 0.58
CA ILE A 369 -36.63 25.27 0.15
C ILE A 369 -37.81 26.23 0.37
N MET A 370 -39.01 25.85 -0.09
CA MET A 370 -40.21 26.71 -0.04
C MET A 370 -40.78 26.89 1.38
N SER A 371 -40.50 25.96 2.30
CA SER A 371 -40.93 26.05 3.70
C SER A 371 -39.94 26.78 4.60
N SER A 372 -38.81 27.23 4.07
CA SER A 372 -37.77 27.93 4.83
C SER A 372 -37.88 29.44 4.60
N LEU A 373 -37.76 30.23 5.67
CA LEU A 373 -37.87 31.68 5.57
C LEU A 373 -36.52 32.34 5.25
N ASP A 374 -35.43 31.81 5.81
CA ASP A 374 -34.08 32.33 5.68
C ASP A 374 -33.11 31.27 5.10
N TYR A 375 -32.04 31.74 4.44
CA TYR A 375 -31.12 30.85 3.72
C TYR A 375 -30.33 29.95 4.69
N GLU A 376 -29.98 30.43 5.89
CA GLU A 376 -29.31 29.62 6.92
C GLU A 376 -30.22 28.49 7.43
N GLU A 377 -31.51 28.79 7.65
CA GLU A 377 -32.50 27.78 8.02
C GLU A 377 -32.66 26.73 6.91
N CYS A 378 -32.75 27.19 5.65
CA CYS A 378 -32.84 26.34 4.48
C CYS A 378 -31.62 25.40 4.38
N VAL A 379 -30.40 25.94 4.42
CA VAL A 379 -29.16 25.15 4.35
C VAL A 379 -29.08 24.14 5.49
N HIS A 380 -29.42 24.54 6.72
CA HIS A 380 -29.43 23.63 7.86
C HIS A 380 -30.46 22.51 7.72
N LYS A 381 -31.64 22.76 7.14
CA LYS A 381 -32.63 21.71 6.83
C LYS A 381 -32.17 20.82 5.69
N LEU A 382 -31.60 21.38 4.61
CA LEU A 382 -31.09 20.62 3.47
C LEU A 382 -29.96 19.67 3.87
N LEU A 383 -29.05 20.10 4.76
CA LEU A 383 -27.97 19.23 5.28
C LEU A 383 -28.45 18.13 6.22
N LYS A 384 -29.68 18.25 6.76
CA LYS A 384 -30.32 17.19 7.55
C LYS A 384 -31.05 16.17 6.69
N LEU A 385 -31.27 16.45 5.40
CA LEU A 385 -31.83 15.47 4.49
C LEU A 385 -30.79 14.37 4.26
N GLN A 386 -31.20 13.12 4.44
CA GLN A 386 -30.39 11.96 4.08
C GLN A 386 -30.45 11.79 2.56
N VAL A 387 -29.56 12.45 1.85
CA VAL A 387 -29.41 12.27 0.40
C VAL A 387 -28.60 10.98 0.17
N PRO A 388 -29.09 10.04 -0.67
CA PRO A 388 -28.33 8.84 -1.02
C PRO A 388 -27.00 9.20 -1.69
N PRO A 389 -25.92 8.44 -1.44
CA PRO A 389 -24.61 8.73 -2.01
C PRO A 389 -24.66 8.67 -3.54
N GLY A 390 -24.18 9.72 -4.20
CA GLY A 390 -24.20 9.88 -5.66
C GLY A 390 -25.35 10.75 -6.21
N LEU A 391 -26.37 11.09 -5.40
CA LEU A 391 -27.47 11.98 -5.77
C LEU A 391 -27.31 13.41 -5.25
N GLU A 392 -26.16 13.77 -4.70
CA GLU A 392 -25.89 15.11 -4.16
C GLU A 392 -25.94 16.19 -5.26
N ILE A 393 -25.61 15.83 -6.50
CA ILE A 393 -25.73 16.74 -7.64
C ILE A 393 -27.19 17.18 -7.89
N GLU A 394 -28.17 16.32 -7.58
CA GLU A 394 -29.59 16.64 -7.73
C GLU A 394 -30.03 17.72 -6.74
N LEU A 395 -29.38 17.81 -5.57
CA LEU A 395 -29.60 18.92 -4.64
C LEU A 395 -29.20 20.26 -5.26
N CYS A 396 -28.01 20.32 -5.87
CA CYS A 396 -27.53 21.50 -6.58
C CYS A 396 -28.42 21.86 -7.77
N ASN A 397 -28.80 20.87 -8.59
CA ASN A 397 -29.70 21.04 -9.73
C ASN A 397 -31.06 21.59 -9.29
N MET A 398 -31.65 21.05 -8.24
CA MET A 398 -32.96 21.52 -7.74
C MET A 398 -32.90 22.95 -7.22
N ILE A 399 -31.83 23.35 -6.51
CA ILE A 399 -31.65 24.74 -6.06
C ILE A 399 -31.59 25.70 -7.26
N ILE A 400 -30.84 25.34 -8.30
CA ILE A 400 -30.71 26.14 -9.52
C ILE A 400 -32.05 26.18 -10.28
N GLU A 401 -32.74 25.05 -10.38
CA GLU A 401 -34.03 24.96 -11.07
C GLU A 401 -35.09 25.80 -10.38
N CYS A 402 -35.20 25.72 -9.05
CA CYS A 402 -36.07 26.58 -8.24
C CYS A 402 -35.75 28.06 -8.48
N CYS A 403 -34.47 28.43 -8.44
CA CYS A 403 -34.01 29.79 -8.73
C CYS A 403 -34.40 30.24 -10.15
N SER A 404 -34.29 29.35 -11.14
CA SER A 404 -34.60 29.64 -12.53
C SER A 404 -36.08 29.92 -12.78
N GLN A 405 -36.98 29.26 -12.04
CA GLN A 405 -38.43 29.36 -12.21
C GLN A 405 -39.04 30.58 -11.52
N GLU A 406 -38.31 31.25 -10.63
CA GLU A 406 -38.76 32.49 -10.02
C GLU A 406 -38.99 33.61 -11.04
N ARG A 407 -40.01 34.44 -10.84
CA ARG A 407 -40.28 35.58 -11.74
C ARG A 407 -39.13 36.58 -11.76
N THR A 408 -38.43 36.73 -10.64
CA THR A 408 -37.29 37.62 -10.47
C THR A 408 -36.25 36.97 -9.58
N TYR A 409 -34.97 37.10 -9.94
CA TYR A 409 -33.86 36.59 -9.14
C TYR A 409 -33.94 37.03 -7.67
N SER A 410 -33.98 36.06 -6.78
CA SER A 410 -33.90 36.26 -5.33
C SER A 410 -32.50 35.94 -4.83
N LYS A 411 -31.91 36.84 -4.03
CA LYS A 411 -30.59 36.65 -3.40
C LYS A 411 -30.56 35.47 -2.44
N PHE A 412 -31.72 35.03 -1.95
CA PHE A 412 -31.89 33.84 -1.12
C PHE A 412 -31.17 32.62 -1.71
N TYR A 413 -31.38 32.33 -3.00
CA TYR A 413 -30.76 31.19 -3.66
C TYR A 413 -29.23 31.35 -3.79
N GLY A 414 -28.75 32.56 -4.12
CA GLY A 414 -27.31 32.84 -4.18
C GLY A 414 -26.60 32.60 -2.84
N HIS A 415 -27.23 33.02 -1.73
CA HIS A 415 -26.68 32.78 -0.39
C HIS A 415 -26.73 31.31 0.04
N ILE A 416 -27.74 30.53 -0.39
CA ILE A 416 -27.75 29.07 -0.19
C ILE A 416 -26.54 28.44 -0.86
N GLY A 417 -26.30 28.74 -2.15
CA GLY A 417 -25.18 28.21 -2.90
C GLY A 417 -23.82 28.64 -2.32
N GLU A 418 -23.68 29.92 -1.96
CA GLU A 418 -22.49 30.45 -1.29
C GLU A 418 -22.20 29.71 0.02
N ARG A 419 -23.23 29.51 0.86
CA ARG A 419 -23.09 28.86 2.16
C ARG A 419 -22.70 27.39 2.02
N LEU A 420 -23.34 26.65 1.11
CA LEU A 420 -23.00 25.25 0.84
C LEU A 420 -21.54 25.11 0.37
N CYS A 421 -21.11 25.93 -0.58
CA CYS A 421 -19.72 25.96 -1.05
C CYS A 421 -18.69 26.27 0.05
N LYS A 422 -19.03 27.14 1.00
CA LYS A 422 -18.14 27.50 2.13
C LYS A 422 -18.10 26.45 3.23
N LEU A 423 -19.09 25.56 3.31
CA LEU A 423 -19.15 24.49 4.31
C LEU A 423 -18.34 23.27 3.88
N ASP A 424 -18.47 22.84 2.62
CA ASP A 424 -17.75 21.69 2.07
C ASP A 424 -17.35 21.94 0.61
N ARG A 425 -16.11 21.58 0.27
CA ARG A 425 -15.56 21.66 -1.09
C ARG A 425 -16.26 20.72 -2.07
N MET A 426 -16.92 19.67 -1.58
CA MET A 426 -17.76 18.80 -2.41
C MET A 426 -18.83 19.63 -3.16
N TRP A 427 -19.55 20.51 -2.44
CA TRP A 427 -20.58 21.35 -3.03
C TRP A 427 -20.02 22.33 -4.06
N SER A 428 -18.84 22.89 -3.81
CA SER A 428 -18.13 23.72 -4.81
C SER A 428 -17.91 22.94 -6.10
N GLY A 429 -17.35 21.72 -6.03
CA GLY A 429 -17.13 20.88 -7.21
C GLY A 429 -18.41 20.52 -7.96
N LEU A 430 -19.49 20.23 -7.23
CA LEU A 430 -20.81 19.95 -7.82
C LEU A 430 -21.40 21.19 -8.52
N TYR A 431 -21.28 22.38 -7.93
CA TYR A 431 -21.73 23.61 -8.57
C TYR A 431 -20.88 24.01 -9.79
N GLU A 432 -19.58 23.70 -9.79
CA GLU A 432 -18.72 23.85 -10.98
C GLU A 432 -19.17 22.92 -12.12
N GLN A 433 -19.51 21.67 -11.79
CA GLN A 433 -20.07 20.72 -12.76
C GLN A 433 -21.44 21.21 -13.27
N CYS A 434 -22.31 21.72 -12.38
CA CYS A 434 -23.58 22.32 -12.77
C CYS A 434 -23.36 23.50 -13.73
N PHE A 435 -22.39 24.39 -13.47
CA PHE A 435 -22.09 25.52 -14.35
C PHE A 435 -21.78 25.05 -15.78
N ARG A 436 -20.94 24.00 -15.94
CA ARG A 436 -20.62 23.42 -17.25
C ARG A 436 -21.88 22.86 -17.94
N ASN A 437 -22.65 22.03 -17.23
CA ASN A 437 -23.86 21.40 -17.76
C ASN A 437 -24.93 22.42 -18.18
N TYR A 438 -25.15 23.45 -17.36
CA TYR A 438 -26.08 24.53 -17.68
C TYR A 438 -25.56 25.38 -18.84
N TYR A 439 -24.25 25.69 -18.90
CA TYR A 439 -23.66 26.43 -20.00
C TYR A 439 -23.81 25.70 -21.35
N ASP A 440 -23.55 24.40 -21.41
CA ASP A 440 -23.70 23.62 -22.65
C ASP A 440 -25.17 23.58 -23.15
N THR A 441 -26.13 23.64 -22.21
CA THR A 441 -27.57 23.55 -22.51
C THR A 441 -28.30 24.90 -22.52
N ILE A 442 -27.61 26.05 -22.43
CA ILE A 442 -28.21 27.41 -22.36
C ILE A 442 -29.18 27.75 -23.50
N HIS A 443 -28.99 27.17 -24.68
CA HIS A 443 -29.85 27.43 -25.84
C HIS A 443 -31.28 26.92 -25.65
N ARG A 444 -31.52 26.03 -24.67
CA ARG A 444 -32.85 25.48 -24.34
C ARG A 444 -33.67 26.38 -23.40
N TYR A 445 -33.03 27.32 -22.71
CA TYR A 445 -33.68 28.14 -21.70
C TYR A 445 -34.17 29.49 -22.25
N GLU A 446 -35.32 29.93 -21.77
CA GLU A 446 -35.85 31.26 -22.07
C GLU A 446 -35.08 32.39 -21.37
N THR A 447 -35.20 33.61 -21.87
CA THR A 447 -34.42 34.77 -21.38
C THR A 447 -34.68 35.12 -19.91
N GLY A 448 -35.87 34.82 -19.37
CA GLY A 448 -36.20 34.97 -17.96
C GLY A 448 -35.40 34.00 -17.07
N ARG A 449 -35.41 32.71 -17.40
CA ARG A 449 -34.65 31.67 -16.68
C ARG A 449 -33.15 31.89 -16.77
N LEU A 450 -32.65 32.22 -17.97
CA LEU A 450 -31.23 32.54 -18.19
C LEU A 450 -30.76 33.69 -17.30
N ARG A 451 -31.61 34.70 -17.07
CA ARG A 451 -31.28 35.82 -16.20
C ARG A 451 -31.06 35.38 -14.75
N ASN A 452 -31.96 34.55 -14.22
CA ASN A 452 -31.85 34.10 -12.84
C ASN A 452 -30.66 33.16 -12.64
N ILE A 453 -30.44 32.22 -13.57
CA ILE A 453 -29.30 31.30 -13.51
C ILE A 453 -27.98 32.07 -13.62
N ALA A 454 -27.88 33.05 -14.52
CA ALA A 454 -26.69 33.89 -14.64
C ALA A 454 -26.41 34.69 -13.37
N ARG A 455 -27.45 35.24 -12.72
CA ARG A 455 -27.29 35.97 -11.45
C ARG A 455 -26.91 35.06 -10.29
N PHE A 456 -27.45 33.84 -10.25
CA PHE A 456 -27.09 32.82 -9.26
C PHE A 456 -25.58 32.51 -9.33
N PHE A 457 -25.08 32.11 -10.50
CA PHE A 457 -23.65 31.82 -10.66
C PHE A 457 -22.78 33.06 -10.49
N GLY A 458 -23.25 34.24 -10.90
CA GLY A 458 -22.55 35.51 -10.66
C GLY A 458 -22.37 35.80 -9.18
N SER A 459 -23.36 35.51 -8.34
CA SER A 459 -23.26 35.70 -6.89
C SER A 459 -22.27 34.75 -6.22
N ILE A 460 -22.26 33.48 -6.63
CA ILE A 460 -21.36 32.46 -6.05
C ILE A 460 -19.91 32.68 -6.51
N LEU A 461 -19.69 33.06 -7.77
CA LEU A 461 -18.37 33.44 -8.29
C LEU A 461 -17.82 34.69 -7.59
N ALA A 462 -18.67 35.71 -7.36
CA ALA A 462 -18.25 36.91 -6.65
C ALA A 462 -17.80 36.60 -5.22
N ALA A 463 -18.51 35.69 -4.54
CA ALA A 463 -18.20 35.26 -3.17
C ALA A 463 -17.08 34.20 -3.07
N ASP A 464 -16.43 33.85 -4.18
CA ASP A 464 -15.39 32.82 -4.27
C ASP A 464 -15.85 31.42 -3.80
N GLY A 465 -17.13 31.10 -4.02
CA GLY A 465 -17.71 29.79 -3.70
C GLY A 465 -17.43 28.71 -4.74
N ILE A 466 -17.19 29.09 -6.00
CA ILE A 466 -16.74 28.20 -7.08
C ILE A 466 -15.51 28.77 -7.77
N SER A 467 -14.68 27.90 -8.35
CA SER A 467 -13.48 28.30 -9.08
C SER A 467 -13.84 29.09 -10.33
N TRP A 468 -13.06 30.14 -10.60
CA TRP A 468 -13.14 30.90 -11.85
C TRP A 468 -12.65 30.07 -13.07
N GLU A 469 -12.09 28.88 -12.85
CA GLU A 469 -11.77 27.91 -13.92
C GLU A 469 -13.03 27.47 -14.69
N CYS A 470 -14.22 27.64 -14.12
CA CYS A 470 -15.49 27.42 -14.80
C CYS A 470 -15.61 28.16 -16.14
N PHE A 471 -14.89 29.28 -16.33
CA PHE A 471 -14.92 30.03 -17.58
C PHE A 471 -14.25 29.31 -18.77
N GLU A 472 -13.58 28.16 -18.56
CA GLU A 472 -12.96 27.38 -19.63
C GLU A 472 -13.94 26.97 -20.74
N VAL A 473 -15.19 26.65 -20.38
CA VAL A 473 -16.24 26.27 -21.34
C VAL A 473 -16.79 27.46 -22.14
N VAL A 474 -16.42 28.69 -21.79
CA VAL A 474 -16.93 29.90 -22.43
C VAL A 474 -16.10 30.24 -23.66
N HIS A 475 -16.62 29.89 -24.83
CA HIS A 475 -16.06 30.28 -26.13
C HIS A 475 -16.67 31.60 -26.63
N MET A 476 -15.82 32.56 -27.01
CA MET A 476 -16.22 33.87 -27.55
C MET A 476 -15.77 34.03 -29.00
N ASN A 477 -16.50 33.40 -29.92
CA ASN A 477 -16.28 33.44 -31.37
C ASN A 477 -17.61 33.52 -32.13
N GLU A 478 -17.57 33.67 -33.45
CA GLU A 478 -18.80 33.77 -34.25
C GLU A 478 -19.51 32.42 -34.44
N ASP A 479 -18.76 31.31 -34.39
CA ASP A 479 -19.24 29.98 -34.78
C ASP A 479 -19.86 29.18 -33.60
N ASP A 480 -19.28 29.26 -32.39
CA ASP A 480 -19.70 28.51 -31.20
C ASP A 480 -20.59 29.34 -30.25
N THR A 481 -20.53 30.68 -30.30
CA THR A 481 -21.29 31.54 -29.38
C THR A 481 -22.71 31.83 -29.87
N THR A 482 -23.70 31.15 -29.28
CA THR A 482 -25.14 31.38 -29.56
C THR A 482 -25.66 32.71 -28.99
N SER A 483 -26.84 33.15 -29.46
CA SER A 483 -27.51 34.35 -28.91
C SER A 483 -27.83 34.20 -27.42
N SER A 484 -28.25 33.01 -26.97
CA SER A 484 -28.51 32.69 -25.56
C SER A 484 -27.23 32.78 -24.72
N SER A 485 -26.09 32.29 -25.24
CA SER A 485 -24.78 32.42 -24.60
C SER A 485 -24.37 33.88 -24.39
N ARG A 486 -24.58 34.73 -25.40
CA ARG A 486 -24.29 36.17 -25.30
C ARG A 486 -25.15 36.85 -24.24
N ILE A 487 -26.43 36.50 -24.16
CA ILE A 487 -27.36 37.04 -23.15
C ILE A 487 -26.94 36.58 -21.75
N PHE A 488 -26.62 35.29 -21.60
CA PHE A 488 -26.16 34.72 -20.33
C PHE A 488 -24.90 35.41 -19.82
N ILE A 489 -23.84 35.47 -20.63
CA ILE A 489 -22.56 36.10 -20.27
C ILE A 489 -22.75 37.60 -20.00
N LYS A 490 -23.58 38.30 -20.79
CA LYS A 490 -23.90 39.71 -20.53
C LYS A 490 -24.51 39.93 -19.13
N ILE A 491 -25.44 39.06 -18.72
CA ILE A 491 -26.10 39.19 -17.41
C ILE A 491 -25.14 38.76 -16.29
N LEU A 492 -24.38 37.69 -16.49
CA LEU A 492 -23.38 37.20 -15.53
C LEU A 492 -22.34 38.30 -15.22
N PHE A 493 -21.75 38.92 -16.24
CA PHE A 493 -20.77 40.00 -16.07
C PHE A 493 -21.39 41.26 -15.46
N ALA A 494 -22.64 41.59 -15.81
CA ALA A 494 -23.33 42.71 -15.17
C ALA A 494 -23.56 42.47 -13.66
N GLU A 495 -23.87 41.24 -13.27
CA GLU A 495 -24.01 40.87 -11.84
C GLU A 495 -22.66 40.91 -11.12
N LEU A 496 -21.61 40.31 -11.70
CA LEU A 496 -20.24 40.35 -11.17
C LEU A 496 -19.75 41.80 -10.98
N GLN A 497 -19.99 42.66 -11.97
CA GLN A 497 -19.66 44.08 -11.89
C GLN A 497 -20.44 44.79 -10.77
N SER A 498 -21.70 44.40 -10.53
CA SER A 498 -22.51 44.99 -9.47
C SER A 498 -22.05 44.59 -8.06
N LEU A 499 -21.51 43.38 -7.89
CA LEU A 499 -21.08 42.83 -6.60
C LEU A 499 -19.62 43.18 -6.25
N LEU A 500 -18.70 43.02 -7.21
CA LEU A 500 -17.26 43.24 -7.01
C LEU A 500 -16.80 44.66 -7.38
N GLY A 501 -17.52 45.31 -8.30
CA GLY A 501 -17.04 46.51 -8.98
C GLY A 501 -16.11 46.18 -10.15
N LEU A 502 -16.02 47.12 -11.11
CA LEU A 502 -15.31 46.92 -12.37
C LEU A 502 -13.78 46.71 -12.20
N ARG A 503 -13.17 47.36 -11.21
CA ARG A 503 -11.72 47.32 -10.98
C ARG A 503 -11.28 46.00 -10.34
N GLU A 504 -12.03 45.51 -9.36
CA GLU A 504 -11.75 44.23 -8.69
C GLU A 504 -12.02 43.06 -9.63
N MET A 505 -13.13 43.10 -10.38
CA MET A 505 -13.41 42.12 -11.42
C MET A 505 -12.29 42.04 -12.46
N ALA A 506 -11.76 43.18 -12.93
CA ALA A 506 -10.63 43.21 -13.86
C ALA A 506 -9.34 42.63 -13.26
N ALA A 507 -9.07 42.88 -11.97
CA ALA A 507 -7.92 42.30 -11.27
C ALA A 507 -8.00 40.77 -11.21
N ARG A 508 -9.19 40.21 -10.95
CA ARG A 508 -9.41 38.75 -10.93
C ARG A 508 -9.22 38.11 -12.31
N PHE A 509 -9.68 38.75 -13.38
CA PHE A 509 -9.44 38.29 -14.76
C PHE A 509 -7.98 38.44 -15.20
N ALA A 510 -7.20 39.34 -14.59
CA ALA A 510 -5.77 39.53 -14.89
C ALA A 510 -4.83 38.57 -14.14
N ALA A 511 -5.36 37.70 -13.26
CA ALA A 511 -4.55 36.76 -12.49
C ALA A 511 -3.77 35.80 -13.41
N PRO A 512 -2.42 35.71 -13.30
CA PRO A 512 -1.60 34.90 -14.23
C PRO A 512 -1.92 33.40 -14.21
N GLN A 513 -2.34 32.87 -13.06
CA GLN A 513 -2.62 31.44 -12.86
C GLN A 513 -3.86 30.97 -13.63
N MET A 514 -4.79 31.90 -13.92
CA MET A 514 -6.11 31.60 -14.50
C MET A 514 -6.20 31.91 -16.00
N GLN A 515 -5.13 32.44 -16.60
CA GLN A 515 -5.14 32.85 -18.01
C GLN A 515 -5.41 31.70 -18.98
N SER A 516 -4.98 30.47 -18.63
CA SER A 516 -5.27 29.27 -19.42
C SER A 516 -6.76 28.99 -19.52
N ALA A 517 -7.50 29.14 -18.41
CA ALA A 517 -8.95 28.93 -18.37
C ALA A 517 -9.71 30.02 -19.16
N TYR A 518 -9.14 31.22 -19.33
CA TYR A 518 -9.79 32.30 -20.07
C TYR A 518 -9.42 32.36 -21.56
N ALA A 519 -8.56 31.46 -22.04
CA ALA A 519 -8.05 31.49 -23.42
C ALA A 519 -9.16 31.48 -24.49
N ASN A 520 -10.23 30.70 -24.24
CA ASN A 520 -11.39 30.60 -25.14
C ASN A 520 -12.30 31.84 -25.10
N MET A 521 -12.30 32.57 -23.98
CA MET A 521 -13.09 33.79 -23.78
C MET A 521 -12.36 35.05 -24.27
N PHE A 522 -11.03 35.06 -24.17
CA PHE A 522 -10.12 36.11 -24.66
C PHE A 522 -9.17 35.55 -25.75
N PRO A 523 -9.68 35.16 -26.92
CA PRO A 523 -8.89 34.50 -27.95
C PRO A 523 -7.84 35.45 -28.55
N MET A 524 -6.58 34.98 -28.61
CA MET A 524 -5.45 35.69 -29.24
C MET A 524 -4.95 35.00 -30.53
N ASP A 525 -5.51 33.84 -30.90
CA ASP A 525 -5.02 33.05 -32.03
C ASP A 525 -5.46 33.60 -33.39
N ASN A 526 -6.72 34.04 -33.48
CA ASN A 526 -7.34 34.51 -34.71
C ASN A 526 -7.83 35.97 -34.55
N PRO A 527 -7.34 36.90 -35.39
CA PRO A 527 -7.72 38.32 -35.30
C PRO A 527 -9.22 38.59 -35.44
N ARG A 528 -9.98 37.70 -36.10
CA ARG A 528 -11.44 37.82 -36.21
C ARG A 528 -12.12 37.58 -34.85
N ASP A 529 -11.75 36.51 -34.17
CA ASP A 529 -12.32 36.11 -32.88
C ASP A 529 -11.89 37.09 -31.78
N THR A 530 -10.65 37.58 -31.83
CA THR A 530 -10.16 38.65 -30.95
C THR A 530 -11.01 39.92 -31.09
N ARG A 531 -11.34 40.35 -32.32
CA ARG A 531 -12.21 41.52 -32.55
C ARG A 531 -13.63 41.27 -32.08
N PHE A 532 -14.16 40.06 -32.29
CA PHE A 532 -15.49 39.67 -31.85
C PHE A 532 -15.62 39.77 -30.32
N SER A 533 -14.68 39.17 -29.58
CA SER A 533 -14.65 39.22 -28.11
C SER A 533 -14.47 40.67 -27.60
N ILE A 534 -13.55 41.46 -28.19
CA ILE A 534 -13.39 42.89 -27.84
C ILE A 534 -14.70 43.67 -28.00
N ASN A 535 -15.36 43.51 -29.15
CA ASN A 535 -16.60 44.22 -29.44
C ASN A 535 -17.71 43.80 -28.47
N PHE A 536 -17.82 42.51 -28.17
CA PHE A 536 -18.79 41.99 -27.23
C PHE A 536 -18.58 42.56 -25.82
N PHE A 537 -17.38 42.45 -25.25
CA PHE A 537 -17.10 42.95 -23.90
C PHE A 537 -17.19 44.47 -23.78
N THR A 538 -16.92 45.23 -24.85
CA THR A 538 -17.24 46.67 -24.86
C THR A 538 -18.73 46.96 -24.83
N SER A 539 -19.52 46.18 -25.57
CA SER A 539 -20.97 46.39 -25.65
C SER A 539 -21.69 46.13 -24.32
N ILE A 540 -21.10 45.30 -23.45
CA ILE A 540 -21.64 45.03 -22.11
C ILE A 540 -21.06 45.96 -21.02
N GLY A 541 -20.14 46.86 -21.35
CA GLY A 541 -19.52 47.79 -20.40
C GLY A 541 -18.28 47.26 -19.67
N ALA A 542 -17.77 46.08 -20.04
CA ALA A 542 -16.57 45.46 -19.49
C ALA A 542 -15.33 45.66 -20.40
N GLY A 543 -15.14 46.86 -20.94
CA GLY A 543 -14.04 47.13 -21.88
C GLY A 543 -12.63 46.94 -21.29
N ILE A 544 -12.46 47.16 -19.99
CA ILE A 544 -11.18 47.11 -19.27
C ILE A 544 -10.56 45.71 -19.30
N VAL A 545 -11.36 44.64 -19.27
CA VAL A 545 -10.82 43.26 -19.34
C VAL A 545 -10.21 42.91 -20.71
N THR A 546 -10.42 43.75 -21.72
CA THR A 546 -9.92 43.52 -23.10
C THR A 546 -8.70 44.34 -23.48
N GLU A 547 -8.08 45.06 -22.54
CA GLU A 547 -6.94 45.95 -22.81
C GLU A 547 -5.76 45.19 -23.45
N GLN A 548 -5.39 44.03 -22.91
CA GLN A 548 -4.32 43.18 -23.45
C GLN A 548 -4.61 42.73 -24.90
N MET A 549 -5.87 42.43 -25.23
CA MET A 549 -6.28 42.03 -26.59
C MET A 549 -6.15 43.19 -27.58
N ARG A 550 -6.41 44.42 -27.15
CA ARG A 550 -6.26 45.62 -27.98
C ARG A 550 -4.79 45.94 -28.26
N GLU A 551 -3.94 45.79 -27.25
CA GLU A 551 -2.49 45.92 -27.41
C GLU A 551 -1.95 44.86 -28.37
N TYR A 552 -2.36 43.60 -28.19
CA TYR A 552 -2.03 42.52 -29.12
C TYR A 552 -2.44 42.83 -30.56
N LEU A 553 -3.65 43.36 -30.80
CA LEU A 553 -4.10 43.75 -32.14
C LEU A 553 -3.31 44.92 -32.76
N LYS A 554 -2.75 45.82 -31.94
CA LYS A 554 -1.88 46.92 -32.42
C LYS A 554 -0.51 46.40 -32.83
N ASP A 555 0.04 45.44 -32.08
CA ASP A 555 1.33 44.81 -32.36
C ASP A 555 1.25 43.68 -33.39
N LEU A 556 0.03 43.18 -33.68
CA LEU A 556 -0.22 42.08 -34.60
C LEU A 556 0.45 42.25 -35.98
N PRO A 557 0.41 43.42 -36.66
CA PRO A 557 1.10 43.60 -37.93
C PRO A 557 2.63 43.43 -37.81
N ARG A 558 3.21 43.86 -36.67
CA ARG A 558 4.64 43.71 -36.38
C ARG A 558 4.99 42.25 -36.08
N ILE A 559 4.20 41.59 -35.24
CA ILE A 559 4.36 40.17 -34.87
C ILE A 559 4.21 39.27 -36.11
N MET A 560 3.25 39.58 -37.00
CA MET A 560 3.05 38.84 -38.25
C MET A 560 4.21 39.05 -39.22
N ALA A 561 4.72 40.28 -39.36
CA ALA A 561 5.90 40.58 -40.18
C ALA A 561 7.17 39.92 -39.61
N GLU A 562 7.31 39.85 -38.29
CA GLU A 562 8.42 39.18 -37.60
C GLU A 562 8.31 37.64 -37.70
N ARG A 563 7.11 37.06 -37.59
CA ARG A 563 6.85 35.63 -37.88
C ARG A 563 7.12 35.28 -39.33
N GLU A 564 6.78 36.16 -40.27
CA GLU A 564 7.10 35.99 -41.69
C GLU A 564 8.59 36.13 -41.97
N ALA A 565 9.29 37.06 -41.31
CA ALA A 565 10.74 37.21 -41.39
C ALA A 565 11.47 36.01 -40.78
N LEU A 566 11.00 35.48 -39.65
CA LEU A 566 11.52 34.26 -39.01
C LEU A 566 11.24 33.00 -39.86
N ARG A 567 10.06 32.89 -40.50
CA ARG A 567 9.78 31.84 -41.50
C ARG A 567 10.71 31.93 -42.70
N LYS A 568 10.99 33.13 -43.20
CA LYS A 568 11.98 33.37 -44.26
C LYS A 568 13.41 33.01 -43.83
N ALA A 569 13.80 33.33 -42.59
CA ALA A 569 15.12 33.01 -42.04
C ALA A 569 15.32 31.51 -41.76
N ARG A 570 14.25 30.78 -41.40
CA ARG A 570 14.26 29.32 -41.22
C ARG A 570 14.21 28.51 -42.54
N GLY A 571 14.11 29.19 -43.69
CA GLY A 571 14.03 28.51 -45.00
C GLY A 571 12.74 27.71 -45.21
N GLU A 572 11.70 27.94 -44.42
CA GLU A 572 10.38 27.32 -44.58
C GLU A 572 9.50 28.15 -45.52
N GLU A 573 9.93 28.26 -46.77
CA GLU A 573 9.07 28.75 -47.85
C GLU A 573 8.29 27.56 -48.40
N THR A 574 7.08 27.32 -47.89
CA THR A 574 6.13 26.36 -48.45
C THR A 574 5.09 27.08 -49.32
N PRO A 575 5.31 27.23 -50.64
CA PRO A 575 4.22 27.55 -51.55
C PRO A 575 3.21 26.39 -51.55
N ARG A 576 1.93 26.71 -51.29
CA ARG A 576 0.84 25.72 -51.27
C ARG A 576 0.57 25.09 -52.65
N SER A 577 1.04 25.68 -53.76
CA SER A 577 0.97 25.13 -55.12
C SER A 577 1.85 25.90 -56.13
N GLY A 578 2.47 25.22 -57.11
CA GLY A 578 3.22 25.85 -58.22
C GLY A 578 4.55 25.14 -58.55
N SER A 579 5.26 25.58 -59.59
CA SER A 579 6.63 25.12 -59.86
C SER A 579 7.64 26.00 -59.12
N TYR A 580 8.52 25.37 -58.34
CA TYR A 580 9.48 26.06 -57.49
C TYR A 580 10.82 25.31 -57.51
N THR A 581 11.94 26.04 -57.52
CA THR A 581 13.29 25.49 -57.70
C THR A 581 14.23 26.06 -56.63
N PRO A 582 14.33 25.41 -55.46
CA PRO A 582 15.19 25.91 -54.39
C PRO A 582 16.66 25.53 -54.63
N ARG A 583 17.54 26.33 -54.02
CA ARG A 583 19.00 26.20 -54.15
C ARG A 583 19.64 25.28 -53.10
N SER A 584 19.06 25.15 -51.89
CA SER A 584 19.50 24.22 -50.82
C SER A 584 18.46 24.14 -49.67
N GLY A 585 18.40 23.01 -48.95
CA GLY A 585 17.53 22.81 -47.77
C GLY A 585 16.65 21.54 -47.82
N SER A 586 15.91 21.23 -46.75
CA SER A 586 14.89 20.15 -46.72
C SER A 586 13.50 20.73 -46.99
N TYR A 587 12.75 20.13 -47.92
CA TYR A 587 11.47 20.68 -48.37
C TYR A 587 10.39 19.60 -48.55
N THR A 588 9.13 19.92 -48.22
CA THR A 588 8.01 18.96 -48.26
C THR A 588 6.72 19.63 -48.75
N PRO A 589 6.41 19.62 -50.06
CA PRO A 589 5.21 20.21 -50.61
C PRO A 589 4.02 19.24 -50.54
N ARG A 590 2.81 19.80 -50.53
CA ARG A 590 1.58 19.01 -50.58
C ARG A 590 1.20 18.56 -52.01
N SER A 591 1.46 19.36 -53.06
CA SER A 591 1.26 18.99 -54.48
C SER A 591 2.04 19.87 -55.48
N GLY A 592 2.52 19.31 -56.61
CA GLY A 592 3.22 20.04 -57.69
C GLY A 592 4.35 19.24 -58.38
N SER A 593 5.04 19.84 -59.37
CA SER A 593 6.27 19.31 -59.97
C SER A 593 7.50 20.05 -59.45
N TYR A 594 8.58 19.31 -59.17
CA TYR A 594 9.72 19.84 -58.43
C TYR A 594 11.06 19.32 -58.94
N THR A 595 12.06 20.21 -59.01
CA THR A 595 13.38 19.91 -59.58
C THR A 595 14.49 20.54 -58.71
N PRO A 596 15.04 19.83 -57.71
CA PRO A 596 16.06 20.38 -56.82
C PRO A 596 17.44 20.46 -57.50
N ARG A 597 18.26 21.46 -57.13
CA ARG A 597 19.69 21.51 -57.50
C ARG A 597 20.60 20.75 -56.52
N SER A 598 20.26 20.74 -55.22
CA SER A 598 20.89 19.92 -54.18
C SER A 598 20.02 19.89 -52.91
N GLY A 599 19.97 18.74 -52.20
CA GLY A 599 19.18 18.54 -50.96
C GLY A 599 18.38 17.22 -50.93
N SER A 600 17.85 16.84 -49.76
CA SER A 600 17.00 15.65 -49.56
C SER A 600 15.51 16.01 -49.60
N TYR A 601 14.69 15.14 -50.21
CA TYR A 601 13.28 15.40 -50.50
C TYR A 601 12.41 14.15 -50.41
N THR A 602 11.20 14.29 -49.86
CA THR A 602 10.16 13.24 -49.78
C THR A 602 8.78 13.86 -50.08
N PRO A 603 8.16 13.57 -51.23
CA PRO A 603 6.83 14.12 -51.55
C PRO A 603 5.73 13.41 -50.76
N ARG A 604 4.66 14.12 -50.39
CA ARG A 604 3.38 13.48 -50.02
C ARG A 604 2.47 13.25 -51.25
N SER A 605 2.53 14.09 -52.29
CA SER A 605 1.99 13.82 -53.63
C SER A 605 2.61 14.76 -54.69
N GLY A 606 2.91 14.28 -55.90
CA GLY A 606 3.55 15.05 -57.00
C GLY A 606 4.57 14.23 -57.83
N SER A 607 4.95 14.72 -59.02
CA SER A 607 5.90 14.03 -59.92
C SER A 607 7.33 14.59 -59.82
N TYR A 608 8.32 13.69 -59.81
CA TYR A 608 9.75 13.99 -59.73
C TYR A 608 10.42 13.79 -61.10
N THR A 609 11.18 14.78 -61.58
CA THR A 609 11.99 14.67 -62.81
C THR A 609 13.45 15.02 -62.49
N PRO A 610 14.41 14.08 -62.62
CA PRO A 610 15.82 14.38 -62.42
C PRO A 610 16.39 15.18 -63.59
N ARG A 611 17.36 16.08 -63.29
CA ARG A 611 18.11 16.83 -64.32
C ARG A 611 18.98 15.89 -65.13
N SER A 612 18.58 15.56 -66.36
CA SER A 612 19.52 15.21 -67.43
C SER A 612 19.97 16.48 -68.13
N ASP A 613 21.27 16.62 -68.30
CA ASP A 613 21.94 17.70 -69.02
C ASP A 613 21.40 17.88 -70.45
N ARG A 614 21.54 19.14 -70.94
CA ARG A 614 21.56 19.62 -72.34
C ARG A 614 20.33 20.37 -72.90
N SER A 615 20.57 21.69 -72.99
CA SER A 615 20.47 22.58 -74.18
C SER A 615 19.12 22.96 -74.82
N TYR A 616 18.89 24.29 -74.87
CA TYR A 616 18.19 25.11 -75.91
C TYR A 616 16.67 24.82 -76.12
N SER A 617 15.71 25.73 -76.28
CA SER A 617 15.61 27.17 -76.59
C SER A 617 14.13 27.62 -76.53
N ARG A 618 13.89 28.92 -76.24
CA ARG A 618 12.77 29.84 -76.63
C ARG A 618 11.26 29.44 -76.47
N SER A 619 10.56 30.27 -75.68
CA SER A 619 9.16 30.80 -75.60
C SER A 619 8.05 30.41 -76.64
N PRO A 620 6.73 30.77 -76.48
CA PRO A 620 5.85 31.14 -75.33
C PRO A 620 4.38 30.54 -75.31
N SER A 621 3.59 30.92 -74.28
CA SER A 621 2.11 31.22 -74.22
C SER A 621 0.98 30.24 -73.76
N ARG A 622 0.21 30.74 -72.76
CA ARG A 622 -1.29 30.83 -72.55
C ARG A 622 -2.19 29.64 -72.08
N GLY A 623 -3.00 29.93 -71.03
CA GLY A 623 -4.45 29.60 -70.85
C GLY A 623 -4.84 28.44 -69.89
N ARG A 624 -5.37 28.64 -68.65
CA ARG A 624 -6.80 28.74 -68.18
C ARG A 624 -7.63 27.44 -68.43
N SER A 625 -8.43 26.82 -67.53
CA SER A 625 -9.34 27.21 -66.43
C SER A 625 -9.76 25.96 -65.58
N TYR A 626 -10.01 26.01 -64.25
CA TYR A 626 -11.32 26.04 -63.50
C TYR A 626 -12.26 24.82 -63.76
N SER A 627 -12.94 24.10 -62.83
CA SER A 627 -13.25 24.18 -61.38
C SER A 627 -14.24 23.09 -60.90
N ARG A 628 -14.31 22.89 -59.55
CA ARG A 628 -15.49 22.61 -58.66
C ARG A 628 -16.33 21.33 -58.87
N SER A 629 -17.04 20.71 -57.92
CA SER A 629 -17.21 20.65 -56.43
C SER A 629 -18.44 19.73 -56.20
N LEU A 630 -18.55 18.83 -55.21
CA LEU A 630 -19.30 18.98 -53.93
C LEU A 630 -19.67 17.59 -53.36
N SER A 631 -19.50 17.40 -52.03
CA SER A 631 -20.27 16.63 -50.98
C SER A 631 -20.78 15.18 -51.22
N PRO A 632 -21.30 14.39 -50.22
CA PRO A 632 -21.54 14.62 -48.78
C PRO A 632 -21.24 13.44 -47.77
N ARG A 633 -21.29 13.77 -46.45
CA ARG A 633 -21.64 13.03 -45.19
C ARG A 633 -21.39 11.51 -44.97
N GLY A 634 -20.94 11.15 -43.75
CA GLY A 634 -21.28 9.88 -43.06
C GLY A 634 -20.27 9.39 -42.00
N ARG A 635 -20.74 9.08 -40.77
CA ARG A 635 -20.04 8.43 -39.62
C ARG A 635 -19.67 6.96 -39.92
N ILE A 636 -18.84 6.32 -39.08
CA ILE A 636 -19.12 5.02 -38.39
C ILE A 636 -17.94 4.59 -37.46
N VAL A 637 -18.28 3.82 -36.43
CA VAL A 637 -17.46 3.13 -35.41
C VAL A 637 -17.11 1.68 -35.86
N ASN A 638 -15.93 1.19 -35.46
CA ASN A 638 -15.33 -0.18 -35.38
C ASN A 638 -15.93 -1.41 -36.11
N MET A 639 -15.06 -2.23 -36.74
CA MET A 639 -14.56 -3.54 -36.21
C MET A 639 -13.48 -4.20 -37.11
N SER A 640 -12.68 -5.02 -36.44
CA SER A 640 -11.56 -5.95 -36.72
C SER A 640 -11.29 -6.62 -38.11
N ARG A 641 -10.00 -6.95 -38.38
CA ARG A 641 -9.42 -8.33 -38.30
C ARG A 641 -7.94 -8.46 -38.77
N VAL A 642 -7.17 -9.23 -37.96
CA VAL A 642 -6.12 -10.26 -38.31
C VAL A 642 -4.75 -9.78 -38.85
N ARG A 643 -3.64 -9.79 -38.07
CA ARG A 643 -2.63 -10.89 -37.75
C ARG A 643 -2.00 -11.57 -38.99
N GLY A 644 -0.69 -11.84 -39.11
CA GLY A 644 0.53 -11.81 -38.25
C GLY A 644 1.79 -11.92 -39.15
N PRO A 645 2.91 -12.62 -38.81
CA PRO A 645 3.51 -12.97 -37.50
C PRO A 645 5.08 -12.79 -37.42
N THR A 646 5.66 -13.12 -36.24
CA THR A 646 7.08 -13.40 -35.86
C THR A 646 7.99 -12.19 -35.50
N SER A 647 8.85 -12.16 -34.45
CA SER A 647 9.35 -13.07 -33.39
C SER A 647 10.10 -12.16 -32.36
N ALA A 648 9.77 -12.05 -31.06
CA ALA A 648 9.94 -12.98 -29.92
C ALA A 648 11.41 -13.26 -29.49
N LEU A 649 11.98 -12.42 -28.60
CA LEU A 649 13.04 -12.81 -27.62
C LEU A 649 13.40 -11.77 -26.52
N THR A 650 12.48 -10.89 -26.09
CA THR A 650 12.79 -9.93 -25.01
C THR A 650 11.59 -9.58 -24.12
N GLU A 651 10.78 -10.57 -23.75
CA GLU A 651 9.63 -10.33 -22.87
C GLU A 651 9.27 -11.58 -22.05
N PHE A 652 10.16 -12.00 -21.14
CA PHE A 652 9.87 -13.12 -20.24
C PHE A 652 10.38 -12.96 -18.79
N LEU A 653 10.67 -11.74 -18.32
CA LEU A 653 11.04 -11.47 -16.92
C LEU A 653 10.25 -10.30 -16.30
N ARG A 654 8.94 -10.21 -16.57
CA ARG A 654 8.06 -9.20 -15.92
C ARG A 654 6.84 -9.77 -15.17
N ARG A 655 6.74 -11.08 -14.99
CA ARG A 655 5.67 -11.71 -14.20
C ARG A 655 6.20 -12.88 -13.39
N ALA A 656 6.78 -12.59 -12.23
CA ALA A 656 6.84 -13.47 -11.05
C ALA A 656 7.61 -12.77 -9.92
N ALA A 657 6.90 -12.01 -9.08
CA ALA A 657 7.32 -11.77 -7.69
C ALA A 657 6.07 -11.41 -6.88
N PRO A 658 5.63 -12.25 -5.93
CA PRO A 658 4.57 -11.89 -5.01
C PRO A 658 5.08 -10.79 -4.08
N ARG A 659 4.30 -9.73 -3.91
CA ARG A 659 4.51 -8.73 -2.86
C ARG A 659 4.40 -9.43 -1.50
N ALA A 660 5.54 -9.77 -0.90
CA ALA A 660 5.60 -10.22 0.48
C ALA A 660 5.26 -9.05 1.40
N ARG A 661 4.15 -9.16 2.12
CA ARG A 661 3.85 -8.30 3.29
C ARG A 661 4.88 -8.64 4.36
N LEU A 662 5.71 -7.65 4.72
CA LEU A 662 6.50 -7.68 5.95
C LEU A 662 5.55 -7.57 7.15
N ASP A 663 5.80 -8.39 8.16
CA ASP A 663 5.10 -8.43 9.45
C ASP A 663 5.03 -7.06 10.12
N MET A 664 3.82 -6.56 10.38
CA MET A 664 3.57 -5.39 11.23
C MET A 664 3.54 -5.79 12.73
N ASN A 665 4.61 -6.42 13.22
CA ASN A 665 4.86 -6.58 14.66
C ASN A 665 6.34 -6.50 15.04
N ALA A 666 7.21 -6.03 14.14
CA ALA A 666 8.41 -5.34 14.59
C ALA A 666 7.97 -3.96 15.06
N SER A 667 7.96 -3.73 16.38
CA SER A 667 7.82 -2.40 16.96
C SER A 667 8.67 -1.42 16.15
N LEU A 668 8.04 -0.40 15.57
CA LEU A 668 8.75 0.81 15.18
C LEU A 668 9.14 1.52 16.48
N ASP A 669 10.09 0.93 17.21
CA ASP A 669 10.86 1.62 18.22
C ASP A 669 11.79 2.57 17.44
N PHE A 670 11.22 3.69 17.00
CA PHE A 670 12.03 4.87 16.79
C PHE A 670 12.52 5.24 18.18
N ASP A 671 13.82 5.07 18.43
CA ASP A 671 14.50 5.75 19.51
C ASP A 671 14.23 7.26 19.35
N GLU A 672 13.19 7.76 20.01
CA GLU A 672 12.96 9.17 20.27
C GLU A 672 13.93 9.58 21.37
N ASP A 673 15.20 9.72 21.02
CA ASP A 673 16.20 10.40 21.85
C ASP A 673 17.21 11.09 20.91
N ASP A 674 16.75 12.10 20.17
CA ASP A 674 17.65 13.07 19.54
C ASP A 674 16.95 14.43 19.36
N ASP A 675 16.46 14.98 20.48
CA ASP A 675 16.25 16.41 20.64
C ASP A 675 16.93 16.82 21.96
N ALA A 676 18.13 17.38 21.81
CA ALA A 676 18.94 17.92 22.88
C ALA A 676 18.28 19.18 23.47
N ASP A 677 17.67 19.04 24.65
CA ASP A 677 17.75 20.07 25.68
C ASP A 677 18.91 19.72 26.60
N GLU A 678 19.91 20.61 26.68
CA GLU A 678 21.09 20.47 27.54
C GLU A 678 20.72 20.06 28.98
N PRO A 679 21.35 19.01 29.55
CA PRO A 679 21.45 18.88 30.99
C PRO A 679 22.84 19.35 31.45
N VAL A 680 22.79 20.31 32.36
CA VAL A 680 23.89 20.71 33.23
C VAL A 680 24.58 19.47 33.83
N VAL A 681 25.91 19.45 33.73
CA VAL A 681 26.79 18.46 34.36
C VAL A 681 26.53 18.36 35.86
N ALA A 682 26.21 17.15 36.36
CA ALA A 682 26.75 16.60 37.61
C ALA A 682 26.21 15.18 37.90
N GLY A 683 27.09 14.17 37.82
CA GLY A 683 27.05 12.97 38.67
C GLY A 683 26.03 11.88 38.33
N MET A 684 26.54 10.64 38.26
CA MET A 684 25.85 9.33 38.25
C MET A 684 24.36 9.33 38.68
N PHE A 685 23.51 8.73 37.83
CA PHE A 685 22.05 8.52 37.93
C PHE A 685 21.14 9.74 37.65
N SER A 686 20.32 9.67 36.59
CA SER A 686 19.21 10.60 36.38
C SER A 686 18.04 10.24 37.31
N ALA A 687 17.85 11.05 38.36
CA ALA A 687 16.73 10.92 39.28
C ALA A 687 15.51 11.69 38.75
N THR A 688 14.47 10.97 38.32
CA THR A 688 13.15 11.56 38.02
C THR A 688 12.34 11.76 39.31
N ARG A 689 11.22 12.51 39.24
CA ARG A 689 10.30 12.78 40.37
C ARG A 689 9.73 11.52 41.07
N TYR A 690 9.92 10.34 40.45
CA TYR A 690 9.45 9.03 40.93
C TYR A 690 10.56 8.18 41.58
N THR A 691 11.80 8.69 41.65
CA THR A 691 12.95 7.96 42.20
C THR A 691 12.88 7.97 43.73
N ARG A 692 12.75 6.80 44.35
CA ARG A 692 12.68 6.64 45.81
C ARG A 692 14.09 6.71 46.42
N THR A 693 14.24 7.30 47.59
CA THR A 693 15.53 7.40 48.30
C THR A 693 15.46 6.70 49.67
N ALA A 694 16.55 6.05 50.08
CA ALA A 694 16.68 5.47 51.43
C ALA A 694 17.72 6.24 52.27
N PRO A 695 17.52 6.36 53.60
CA PRO A 695 18.47 7.06 54.47
C PRO A 695 19.84 6.37 54.46
N GLY A 696 20.88 7.11 54.04
CA GLY A 696 22.27 6.64 54.01
C GLY A 696 22.72 5.91 52.74
N VAL A 697 21.83 5.63 51.77
CA VAL A 697 22.15 4.85 50.55
C VAL A 697 21.90 5.62 49.24
N GLY A 698 21.13 6.72 49.27
CA GLY A 698 20.87 7.54 48.08
C GLY A 698 19.67 7.03 47.23
N PRO A 699 19.57 7.46 45.95
CA PRO A 699 18.45 7.10 45.06
C PRO A 699 18.47 5.60 44.71
N LEU A 700 17.30 4.97 44.83
CA LEU A 700 17.06 3.55 44.65
C LEU A 700 16.45 3.27 43.27
N CYS A 701 16.90 2.18 42.65
CA CYS A 701 16.30 1.64 41.43
C CYS A 701 14.83 1.19 41.64
N ILE A 702 14.03 1.12 40.57
CA ILE A 702 12.60 0.72 40.60
C ILE A 702 12.34 -0.62 41.30
N ASN A 703 13.28 -1.57 41.18
CA ASN A 703 13.20 -2.88 41.84
C ASN A 703 13.75 -2.86 43.27
N CYS A 704 14.73 -2.00 43.56
CA CYS A 704 15.33 -1.82 44.88
C CYS A 704 14.34 -1.18 45.86
N GLY A 705 13.50 -0.24 45.38
CA GLY A 705 12.43 0.38 46.15
C GLY A 705 11.23 -0.54 46.46
N ARG A 706 11.23 -1.79 45.97
CA ARG A 706 10.23 -2.82 46.27
C ARG A 706 10.69 -3.79 47.37
N ALA A 707 11.95 -3.72 47.81
CA ALA A 707 12.60 -4.71 48.66
C ALA A 707 12.91 -4.21 50.08
N GLU A 708 12.00 -3.49 50.74
CA GLU A 708 12.05 -3.33 52.21
C GLU A 708 11.04 -4.27 52.88
N PRO A 709 11.42 -4.92 54.00
CA PRO A 709 10.48 -5.70 54.81
C PRO A 709 9.47 -4.78 55.50
N GLN A 710 8.21 -5.25 55.57
CA GLN A 710 7.07 -4.52 56.10
C GLN A 710 7.33 -3.89 57.48
N ARG A 711 7.20 -2.56 57.58
CA ARG A 711 7.09 -1.87 58.88
C ARG A 711 5.73 -2.17 59.53
N PRO A 712 5.66 -2.27 60.87
CA PRO A 712 4.44 -2.59 61.57
C PRO A 712 3.38 -1.49 61.39
N LYS A 713 2.13 -1.94 61.21
CA LYS A 713 0.93 -1.11 60.93
C LYS A 713 0.80 0.04 61.94
N ARG A 714 0.93 1.29 61.47
CA ARG A 714 0.49 2.45 62.23
C ARG A 714 -1.03 2.61 62.08
N GLN A 715 -1.72 2.74 63.21
CA GLN A 715 -3.16 3.00 63.29
C GLN A 715 -3.53 4.26 62.50
N HIS A 716 -4.63 4.16 61.76
CA HIS A 716 -5.13 5.20 60.88
C HIS A 716 -5.77 6.32 61.73
N VAL A 717 -5.11 7.46 61.83
CA VAL A 717 -5.75 8.71 62.25
C VAL A 717 -6.32 9.39 60.99
N PRO A 718 -7.56 9.89 60.99
CA PRO A 718 -8.17 10.46 59.80
C PRO A 718 -7.50 11.81 59.48
N LYS A 719 -6.71 11.87 58.40
CA LYS A 719 -6.19 13.15 57.89
C LYS A 719 -7.26 13.82 57.03
N LYS A 720 -7.66 15.02 57.45
CA LYS A 720 -8.54 15.96 56.75
C LYS A 720 -8.14 16.10 55.28
N LYS A 721 -9.15 16.03 54.41
CA LYS A 721 -9.07 16.33 52.97
C LYS A 721 -8.35 17.67 52.76
N ARG A 722 -7.15 17.64 52.18
CA ARG A 722 -6.61 18.79 51.46
C ARG A 722 -7.03 18.60 50.01
N HIS A 723 -7.75 19.57 49.46
CA HIS A 723 -8.02 19.63 48.03
C HIS A 723 -6.68 19.57 47.29
N ALA A 724 -6.44 18.48 46.57
CA ALA A 724 -5.42 18.44 45.55
C ALA A 724 -5.92 19.35 44.43
N GLY A 725 -5.24 20.49 44.24
CA GLY A 725 -5.46 21.33 43.08
C GLY A 725 -5.27 20.51 41.82
N ILE A 726 -6.24 20.64 40.92
CA ILE A 726 -6.15 20.18 39.53
C ILE A 726 -4.90 20.86 38.96
N ILE A 727 -3.84 20.09 38.72
CA ILE A 727 -2.76 20.54 37.85
C ILE A 727 -3.34 20.36 36.46
N GLU A 728 -3.85 21.45 35.88
CA GLU A 728 -4.11 21.54 34.45
C GLU A 728 -2.81 21.15 33.72
N GLN A 729 -2.79 19.97 33.10
CA GLN A 729 -1.82 19.68 32.06
C GLN A 729 -2.10 20.68 30.94
N ARG A 730 -1.31 21.76 30.87
CA ARG A 730 -1.39 22.71 29.77
C ARG A 730 -1.25 21.91 28.47
N PRO A 731 -2.12 22.12 27.46
CA PRO A 731 -1.93 21.50 26.16
C PRO A 731 -0.54 21.91 25.66
N ILE A 732 0.30 20.93 25.36
CA ILE A 732 1.62 21.15 24.76
C ILE A 732 1.34 21.73 23.38
N VAL A 733 1.49 23.05 23.24
CA VAL A 733 1.31 23.71 21.96
C VAL A 733 2.48 23.30 21.07
N PRO A 734 2.24 22.65 19.92
CA PRO A 734 3.32 22.28 19.01
C PRO A 734 4.10 23.53 18.57
N THR A 735 5.42 23.40 18.47
CA THR A 735 6.27 24.52 18.05
C THR A 735 5.92 24.96 16.63
N LEU A 736 6.13 26.23 16.30
CA LEU A 736 5.92 26.74 14.93
C LEU A 736 6.68 25.90 13.89
N GLN A 737 7.89 25.45 14.23
CA GLN A 737 8.69 24.56 13.38
C GLN A 737 7.98 23.24 13.10
N SER A 738 7.43 22.58 14.13
CA SER A 738 6.68 21.33 13.96
C SER A 738 5.41 21.52 13.13
N LEU A 739 4.70 22.64 13.30
CA LEU A 739 3.53 23.00 12.49
C LEU A 739 3.92 23.21 11.01
N CYS A 740 5.02 23.90 10.74
CA CYS A 740 5.52 24.11 9.38
C CYS A 740 5.93 22.78 8.72
N ILE A 741 6.66 21.91 9.44
CA ILE A 741 7.05 20.59 8.94
C ILE A 741 5.80 19.75 8.63
N ASN A 742 4.82 19.70 9.54
CA ASN A 742 3.57 18.97 9.32
C ASN A 742 2.79 19.50 8.12
N THR A 743 2.80 20.82 7.89
CA THR A 743 2.17 21.43 6.72
C THR A 743 2.89 21.01 5.44
N ILE A 744 4.23 21.07 5.41
CA ILE A 744 5.05 20.61 4.27
C ILE A 744 4.80 19.13 3.97
N VAL A 745 4.78 18.28 5.00
CA VAL A 745 4.55 16.83 4.89
C VAL A 745 3.15 16.54 4.32
N THR A 746 2.14 17.31 4.73
CA THR A 746 0.76 17.17 4.25
C THR A 746 0.64 17.45 2.75
N TYR A 747 1.40 18.44 2.26
CA TYR A 747 1.36 18.90 0.86
C TYR A 747 2.60 18.51 0.04
N ILE A 748 3.40 17.55 0.49
CA ILE A 748 4.69 17.19 -0.12
C ILE A 748 4.58 16.84 -1.61
N ASP A 749 3.49 16.18 -2.00
CA ASP A 749 3.24 15.74 -3.39
C ASP A 749 2.97 16.91 -4.36
N ARG A 750 2.67 18.10 -3.83
CA ARG A 750 2.41 19.33 -4.59
C ARG A 750 3.64 20.24 -4.68
N LEU A 751 4.72 19.91 -3.98
CA LEU A 751 5.94 20.70 -4.00
C LEU A 751 6.81 20.29 -5.18
N ASP A 752 7.32 21.28 -5.90
CA ASP A 752 8.32 21.06 -6.96
C ASP A 752 9.75 21.08 -6.40
N ARG A 753 9.99 21.88 -5.35
CA ARG A 753 11.29 22.02 -4.64
C ARG A 753 11.06 22.44 -3.19
N LEU A 754 11.92 21.97 -2.28
CA LEU A 754 11.91 22.41 -0.86
C LEU A 754 12.52 23.81 -0.66
N GLY A 755 13.41 24.24 -1.55
CA GLY A 755 14.13 25.52 -1.41
C GLY A 755 15.26 25.44 -0.38
N THR A 756 15.65 26.58 0.19
CA THR A 756 16.73 26.66 1.18
C THR A 756 16.23 26.27 2.57
N ILE A 757 16.22 24.97 2.85
CA ILE A 757 15.88 24.42 4.17
C ILE A 757 17.15 23.91 4.85
N GLY A 758 17.32 24.22 6.13
CA GLY A 758 18.45 23.72 6.92
C GLY A 758 18.41 22.20 7.08
N GLN A 759 19.58 21.57 7.16
CA GLN A 759 19.71 20.12 7.14
C GLN A 759 18.90 19.38 8.22
N ARG A 760 18.81 19.93 9.43
CA ARG A 760 17.98 19.38 10.52
C ARG A 760 16.50 19.31 10.15
N ASN A 761 15.99 20.34 9.47
CA ASN A 761 14.59 20.39 9.04
C ASN A 761 14.34 19.47 7.83
N THR A 762 15.28 19.41 6.89
CA THR A 762 15.22 18.48 5.75
C THR A 762 15.17 17.03 6.24
N ASP A 763 15.98 16.70 7.24
CA ASP A 763 15.99 15.40 7.89
C ASP A 763 14.67 15.10 8.64
N ALA A 764 14.15 16.07 9.39
CA ALA A 764 12.85 15.96 10.06
C ALA A 764 11.69 15.76 9.07
N ILE A 765 11.71 16.47 7.93
CA ILE A 765 10.76 16.27 6.83
C ILE A 765 10.91 14.86 6.27
N SER A 766 12.14 14.40 5.99
CA SER A 766 12.44 13.04 5.50
C SER A 766 11.88 11.96 6.44
N ARG A 767 12.09 12.10 7.76
CA ARG A 767 11.49 11.20 8.77
C ARG A 767 9.96 11.25 8.75
N ALA A 768 9.37 12.44 8.73
CA ALA A 768 7.92 12.60 8.79
C ALA A 768 7.21 12.06 7.53
N ILE A 769 7.76 12.28 6.33
CA ILE A 769 7.20 11.70 5.10
C ILE A 769 7.39 10.18 5.05
N SER A 770 8.48 9.66 5.63
CA SER A 770 8.74 8.22 5.72
C SER A 770 7.75 7.55 6.68
N LYS A 771 7.47 8.16 7.85
CA LYS A 771 6.41 7.69 8.78
C LYS A 771 5.03 7.62 8.10
N ASN A 772 4.75 8.57 7.19
CA ASN A 772 3.50 8.60 6.42
C ASN A 772 3.55 7.80 5.10
N ARG A 773 4.63 7.05 4.82
CA ARG A 773 4.86 6.28 3.59
C ARG A 773 4.68 7.09 2.30
N ARG A 774 5.09 8.35 2.31
CA ARG A 774 5.02 9.27 1.16
C ARG A 774 6.34 9.48 0.43
N LEU A 775 7.42 8.83 0.85
CA LEU A 775 8.69 8.85 0.13
C LEU A 775 8.62 7.91 -1.08
N ASN A 776 8.56 8.47 -2.29
CA ASN A 776 8.52 7.75 -3.57
C ASN A 776 9.46 8.40 -4.62
N ASN A 777 9.52 7.84 -5.82
CA ASN A 777 10.37 8.33 -6.92
C ASN A 777 10.17 9.82 -7.26
N ARG A 778 8.96 10.36 -7.08
CA ARG A 778 8.71 11.77 -7.36
C ARG A 778 9.23 12.65 -6.22
N THR A 779 8.89 12.30 -4.99
CA THR A 779 9.25 13.12 -3.82
C THR A 779 10.73 13.04 -3.47
N VAL A 780 11.43 11.96 -3.83
CA VAL A 780 12.86 11.82 -3.55
C VAL A 780 13.67 12.95 -4.20
N HIS A 781 13.27 13.41 -5.40
CA HIS A 781 13.92 14.52 -6.10
C HIS A 781 13.90 15.83 -5.32
N LEU A 782 12.97 16.00 -4.37
CA LEU A 782 12.91 17.18 -3.50
C LEU A 782 14.10 17.26 -2.53
N PHE A 783 14.72 16.11 -2.23
CA PHE A 783 15.86 15.97 -1.34
C PHE A 783 17.19 15.88 -2.09
N LEU A 784 17.20 16.01 -3.42
CA LEU A 784 18.39 15.87 -4.23
C LEU A 784 18.84 17.22 -4.78
N ASP A 785 20.03 17.64 -4.36
CA ASP A 785 20.72 18.83 -4.84
C ASP A 785 22.24 18.56 -4.85
N ALA A 786 22.96 19.16 -5.79
CA ALA A 786 24.40 19.07 -5.90
C ALA A 786 25.14 19.68 -4.71
N GLN A 787 24.49 20.53 -3.90
CA GLN A 787 25.04 21.12 -2.68
C GLN A 787 24.97 20.20 -1.46
N ILE A 788 24.20 19.10 -1.52
CA ILE A 788 23.98 18.23 -0.37
C ILE A 788 25.22 17.36 -0.14
N THR A 789 25.73 17.40 1.10
CA THR A 789 26.84 16.57 1.57
C THR A 789 26.37 15.35 2.35
N ARG A 790 25.21 15.42 3.02
CA ARG A 790 24.63 14.29 3.75
C ARG A 790 23.16 14.12 3.39
N LEU A 791 22.81 12.92 2.95
CA LEU A 791 21.47 12.52 2.54
C LEU A 791 21.00 11.35 3.41
N ALA A 792 19.87 11.51 4.10
CA ALA A 792 19.25 10.50 4.95
C ALA A 792 17.79 10.25 4.55
N LEU A 793 17.48 9.01 4.17
CA LEU A 793 16.14 8.56 3.78
C LEU A 793 15.75 7.34 4.61
N TYR A 794 14.60 7.41 5.27
CA TYR A 794 14.21 6.47 6.35
C TYR A 794 13.24 5.37 5.94
N ASP A 795 12.53 5.50 4.82
CA ASP A 795 11.71 4.43 4.23
C ASP A 795 11.82 4.46 2.70
N CYS A 796 12.82 3.76 2.16
CA CYS A 796 13.06 3.68 0.72
C CYS A 796 12.27 2.56 0.02
N SER A 797 11.27 1.96 0.68
CA SER A 797 10.57 0.78 0.15
C SER A 797 9.82 1.03 -1.16
N ALA A 798 9.44 2.27 -1.44
CA ALA A 798 8.76 2.71 -2.66
C ALA A 798 9.69 3.39 -3.69
N LEU A 799 11.01 3.31 -3.52
CA LEU A 799 11.99 3.79 -4.50
C LEU A 799 12.39 2.65 -5.45
N ASP A 800 12.61 2.97 -6.73
CA ASP A 800 13.13 2.03 -7.72
C ASP A 800 14.56 2.36 -8.17
N THR A 801 15.06 1.58 -9.13
CA THR A 801 16.40 1.75 -9.73
C THR A 801 16.61 3.16 -10.29
N ASP A 802 15.60 3.77 -10.90
CA ASP A 802 15.71 5.12 -11.48
C ASP A 802 15.87 6.17 -10.38
N ALA A 803 15.14 6.04 -9.28
CA ALA A 803 15.31 6.90 -8.11
C ALA A 803 16.72 6.78 -7.50
N TYR A 804 17.25 5.56 -7.32
CA TYR A 804 18.60 5.38 -6.77
C TYR A 804 19.70 5.87 -7.71
N THR A 805 19.55 5.67 -9.02
CA THR A 805 20.50 6.21 -10.01
C THR A 805 20.44 7.75 -10.05
N ALA A 806 19.26 8.34 -9.81
CA ALA A 806 19.10 9.79 -9.71
C ALA A 806 19.86 10.40 -8.54
N ILE A 807 20.02 9.70 -7.40
CA ILE A 807 20.85 10.16 -6.28
C ILE A 807 22.27 10.48 -6.76
N ALA A 808 22.88 9.55 -7.49
CA ALA A 808 24.22 9.73 -8.04
C ALA A 808 24.30 10.77 -9.17
N ALA A 809 23.20 11.02 -9.88
CA ALA A 809 23.16 12.01 -10.95
C ALA A 809 22.96 13.43 -10.44
N LEU A 810 22.11 13.62 -9.42
CA LEU A 810 21.66 14.92 -8.93
C LEU A 810 22.41 15.38 -7.67
N ALA A 811 22.94 14.44 -6.87
CA ALA A 811 23.70 14.74 -5.66
C ALA A 811 25.11 14.11 -5.70
N PRO A 812 25.99 14.52 -6.65
CA PRO A 812 27.31 13.91 -6.83
C PRO A 812 28.32 14.23 -5.71
N ASN A 813 28.04 15.24 -4.88
CA ASN A 813 28.93 15.68 -3.79
C ASN A 813 28.60 15.06 -2.42
N VAL A 814 27.71 14.06 -2.38
CA VAL A 814 27.34 13.39 -1.13
C VAL A 814 28.55 12.68 -0.52
N GLU A 815 28.84 13.02 0.73
CA GLU A 815 29.87 12.42 1.58
C GLU A 815 29.27 11.38 2.53
N GLU A 816 28.03 11.58 2.99
CA GLU A 816 27.27 10.67 3.86
C GLU A 816 25.95 10.25 3.22
N LEU A 817 25.79 8.95 2.96
CA LEU A 817 24.58 8.38 2.41
C LEU A 817 23.97 7.37 3.39
N TYR A 818 22.78 7.68 3.90
CA TYR A 818 22.01 6.85 4.82
C TYR A 818 20.66 6.48 4.20
N LEU A 819 20.46 5.19 3.91
CA LEU A 819 19.25 4.68 3.27
C LEU A 819 18.70 3.48 4.05
N GLN A 820 17.50 3.63 4.60
CA GLN A 820 16.78 2.55 5.27
C GLN A 820 15.71 1.93 4.36
N TYR A 821 15.44 0.64 4.57
CA TYR A 821 14.49 -0.16 3.79
C TYR A 821 14.72 -0.09 2.27
N CYS A 822 15.98 -0.15 1.83
CA CYS A 822 16.37 -0.02 0.42
C CYS A 822 16.29 -1.35 -0.37
N GLY A 823 15.16 -2.04 -0.25
CA GLY A 823 14.94 -3.38 -0.81
C GLY A 823 15.03 -3.48 -2.34
N GLN A 824 14.80 -2.38 -3.05
CA GLN A 824 14.86 -2.31 -4.51
C GLN A 824 16.23 -1.84 -5.04
N LEU A 825 17.22 -1.62 -4.16
CA LEU A 825 18.56 -1.23 -4.58
C LEU A 825 19.24 -2.40 -5.32
N ASP A 826 19.57 -2.19 -6.59
CA ASP A 826 20.11 -3.20 -7.50
C ASP A 826 21.55 -2.89 -7.97
N ASP A 827 22.09 -3.80 -8.79
CA ASP A 827 23.46 -3.68 -9.31
C ASP A 827 23.66 -2.44 -10.19
N ALA A 828 22.64 -2.04 -10.97
CA ALA A 828 22.71 -0.91 -11.87
C ALA A 828 22.82 0.42 -11.10
N ALA A 829 22.09 0.55 -9.99
CA ALA A 829 22.21 1.70 -9.10
C ALA A 829 23.60 1.78 -8.45
N ILE A 830 24.11 0.66 -7.92
CA ILE A 830 25.46 0.59 -7.32
C ILE A 830 26.55 0.90 -8.36
N GLU A 831 26.42 0.44 -9.60
CA GLU A 831 27.36 0.77 -10.68
C GLU A 831 27.35 2.27 -10.99
N SER A 832 26.17 2.91 -10.99
CA SER A 832 26.05 4.38 -11.13
C SER A 832 26.76 5.12 -9.99
N TRP A 833 26.56 4.66 -8.74
CA TRP A 833 27.20 5.23 -7.56
C TRP A 833 28.71 5.08 -7.62
N THR A 834 29.20 3.91 -8.05
CA THR A 834 30.61 3.62 -8.29
C THR A 834 31.22 4.63 -9.26
N LYS A 835 30.49 5.03 -10.31
CA LYS A 835 31.00 5.99 -11.31
C LYS A 835 30.95 7.45 -10.83
N ARG A 836 29.91 7.86 -10.12
CA ARG A 836 29.61 9.30 -9.89
C ARG A 836 29.84 9.80 -8.47
N LEU A 837 29.72 8.96 -7.44
CA LEU A 837 29.86 9.38 -6.03
C LEU A 837 31.34 9.37 -5.61
N VAL A 838 32.09 10.37 -6.04
CA VAL A 838 33.55 10.43 -5.83
C VAL A 838 33.93 10.83 -4.40
N LYS A 839 33.05 11.55 -3.69
CA LYS A 839 33.31 12.09 -2.36
C LYS A 839 32.71 11.26 -1.22
N LEU A 840 32.12 10.11 -1.51
CA LEU A 840 31.44 9.29 -0.52
C LEU A 840 32.44 8.73 0.50
N ARG A 841 32.21 9.02 1.78
CA ARG A 841 33.04 8.57 2.91
C ARG A 841 32.26 7.67 3.88
N HIS A 842 30.96 7.89 4.00
CA HIS A 842 30.10 7.16 4.92
C HIS A 842 28.89 6.60 4.18
N LEU A 843 28.73 5.28 4.25
CA LEU A 843 27.62 4.57 3.63
C LEU A 843 26.91 3.71 4.68
N ASP A 844 25.60 3.91 4.85
CA ASP A 844 24.73 3.13 5.75
C ASP A 844 23.49 2.67 5.00
N LEU A 845 23.36 1.35 4.86
CA LEU A 845 22.31 0.71 4.08
C LEU A 845 21.60 -0.37 4.91
N PHE A 846 20.27 -0.31 4.93
CA PHE A 846 19.44 -1.36 5.53
C PHE A 846 18.56 -2.02 4.46
N GLY A 847 18.71 -3.34 4.32
CA GLY A 847 17.94 -4.17 3.40
C GLY A 847 18.31 -4.11 1.91
N PRO A 848 19.58 -3.97 1.46
CA PRO A 848 19.92 -4.04 0.04
C PRO A 848 19.91 -5.49 -0.48
N PHE A 849 18.71 -6.05 -0.70
CA PHE A 849 18.53 -7.47 -1.01
C PHE A 849 18.90 -7.88 -2.45
N LEU A 850 18.82 -6.94 -3.40
CA LEU A 850 19.00 -7.23 -4.82
C LEU A 850 20.45 -7.08 -5.29
N VAL A 851 21.29 -6.31 -4.58
CA VAL A 851 22.71 -6.13 -4.90
C VAL A 851 23.47 -7.45 -4.80
N ARG A 852 24.14 -7.83 -5.88
CA ARG A 852 24.93 -9.05 -5.99
C ARG A 852 26.38 -8.83 -5.57
N ARG A 853 27.05 -9.93 -5.26
CA ARG A 853 28.47 -9.99 -4.90
C ARG A 853 29.38 -9.18 -5.84
N ASP A 854 29.23 -9.36 -7.16
CA ASP A 854 30.12 -8.73 -8.14
C ASP A 854 30.02 -7.19 -8.11
N ALA A 855 28.81 -6.66 -7.90
CA ALA A 855 28.59 -5.22 -7.76
C ALA A 855 29.24 -4.66 -6.49
N TRP A 856 29.16 -5.39 -5.36
CA TRP A 856 29.86 -5.02 -4.13
C TRP A 856 31.38 -5.00 -4.30
N LEU A 857 31.94 -6.01 -4.96
CA LEU A 857 33.38 -6.09 -5.22
C LEU A 857 33.85 -4.91 -6.09
N ALA A 858 33.15 -4.62 -7.18
CA ALA A 858 33.46 -3.50 -8.06
C ALA A 858 33.37 -2.14 -7.34
N PHE A 859 32.35 -1.97 -6.49
CA PHE A 859 32.18 -0.77 -5.67
C PHE A 859 33.34 -0.60 -4.67
N LEU A 860 33.68 -1.65 -3.92
CA LEU A 860 34.75 -1.61 -2.92
C LEU A 860 36.13 -1.39 -3.57
N GLU A 861 36.41 -2.05 -4.70
CA GLU A 861 37.67 -1.88 -5.42
C GLU A 861 37.86 -0.43 -5.92
N THR A 862 36.78 0.20 -6.40
CA THR A 862 36.86 1.55 -6.98
C THR A 862 36.76 2.65 -5.93
N ARG A 863 35.89 2.50 -4.93
CA ARG A 863 35.53 3.55 -3.95
C ARG A 863 36.02 3.29 -2.53
N GLY A 864 36.51 2.09 -2.22
CA GLY A 864 36.90 1.70 -0.87
C GLY A 864 37.97 2.59 -0.23
N HIS A 865 38.91 3.11 -1.02
CA HIS A 865 40.05 3.90 -0.53
C HIS A 865 39.65 5.18 0.22
N ALA A 866 38.47 5.73 -0.06
CA ALA A 866 37.93 6.95 0.55
C ALA A 866 36.93 6.67 1.68
N LEU A 867 36.49 5.42 1.87
CA LEU A 867 35.49 5.07 2.87
C LEU A 867 36.07 5.06 4.28
N GLU A 868 35.40 5.81 5.16
CA GLU A 868 35.67 5.89 6.60
C GLU A 868 34.60 5.14 7.41
N SER A 869 33.36 5.06 6.91
CA SER A 869 32.27 4.27 7.52
C SER A 869 31.54 3.43 6.49
N PHE A 870 31.35 2.14 6.79
CA PHE A 870 30.59 1.21 5.96
C PHE A 870 29.67 0.39 6.87
N ARG A 871 28.38 0.65 6.79
CA ARG A 871 27.35 -0.02 7.57
C ARG A 871 26.36 -0.68 6.64
N ILE A 872 26.23 -1.98 6.76
CA ILE A 872 25.27 -2.75 5.97
C ILE A 872 24.51 -3.70 6.89
N ARG A 873 23.19 -3.69 6.76
CA ARG A 873 22.26 -4.51 7.52
C ARG A 873 21.35 -5.26 6.57
N GLU A 874 21.05 -6.52 6.88
CA GLU A 874 20.13 -7.36 6.09
C GLU A 874 20.54 -7.52 4.62
N SER A 875 21.80 -7.88 4.37
CA SER A 875 22.30 -8.18 3.01
C SER A 875 22.69 -9.65 2.88
N PRO A 876 21.82 -10.52 2.34
CA PRO A 876 22.09 -11.96 2.26
C PRO A 876 23.16 -12.33 1.23
N ARG A 877 23.45 -11.43 0.27
CA ARG A 877 24.37 -11.65 -0.85
C ARG A 877 25.77 -11.05 -0.63
N PHE A 878 26.00 -10.42 0.51
CA PHE A 878 27.31 -9.94 0.91
C PHE A 878 28.07 -11.08 1.60
N ASP A 879 29.11 -11.61 0.94
CA ASP A 879 29.79 -12.85 1.36
C ASP A 879 31.19 -12.58 1.95
N ALA A 880 31.89 -13.64 2.37
CA ALA A 880 33.23 -13.56 2.93
C ALA A 880 34.25 -12.92 1.95
N SER A 881 34.07 -13.08 0.64
CA SER A 881 34.96 -12.45 -0.35
C SER A 881 34.77 -10.94 -0.41
N CYS A 882 33.55 -10.44 -0.15
CA CYS A 882 33.29 -9.01 0.01
C CYS A 882 33.97 -8.46 1.26
N ILE A 883 34.05 -9.23 2.36
CA ILE A 883 34.77 -8.83 3.57
C ILE A 883 36.29 -8.77 3.32
N GLU A 884 36.85 -9.77 2.63
CA GLU A 884 38.27 -9.75 2.22
C GLU A 884 38.58 -8.54 1.31
N ALA A 885 37.69 -8.23 0.38
CA ALA A 885 37.81 -7.05 -0.48
C ALA A 885 37.72 -5.74 0.32
N LEU A 886 36.81 -5.66 1.29
CA LEU A 886 36.67 -4.51 2.18
C LEU A 886 37.95 -4.26 2.96
N VAL A 887 38.59 -5.30 3.50
CA VAL A 887 39.89 -5.18 4.19
C VAL A 887 40.99 -4.72 3.24
N ARG A 888 41.03 -5.28 2.03
CA ARG A 888 42.05 -4.98 1.03
C ARG A 888 41.97 -3.55 0.49
N PHE A 889 40.75 -3.05 0.24
CA PHE A 889 40.53 -1.80 -0.48
C PHE A 889 40.11 -0.62 0.40
N CYS A 890 39.71 -0.85 1.66
CA CYS A 890 39.25 0.21 2.58
C CYS A 890 40.21 0.40 3.79
N PRO A 891 41.46 0.90 3.59
CA PRO A 891 42.43 1.03 4.68
C PRO A 891 42.08 2.12 5.71
N ARG A 892 41.17 3.05 5.38
CA ARG A 892 40.74 4.16 6.24
C ARG A 892 39.47 3.86 7.03
N LEU A 893 38.96 2.64 6.93
CA LEU A 893 37.69 2.28 7.55
C LEU A 893 37.82 2.24 9.08
N THR A 894 37.02 3.06 9.75
CA THR A 894 36.97 3.14 11.22
C THR A 894 35.65 2.64 11.79
N ARG A 895 34.55 2.70 11.03
CA ARG A 895 33.22 2.27 11.47
C ARG A 895 32.68 1.18 10.55
N LEU A 896 32.42 0.00 11.10
CA LEU A 896 31.96 -1.16 10.35
C LEU A 896 30.75 -1.81 11.02
N THR A 897 29.65 -1.93 10.28
CA THR A 897 28.47 -2.72 10.68
C THR A 897 28.19 -3.80 9.64
N LEU A 898 28.13 -5.04 10.12
CA LEU A 898 27.81 -6.25 9.38
C LEU A 898 26.74 -7.02 10.15
N ALA A 899 25.53 -6.47 10.23
CA ALA A 899 24.42 -7.14 10.93
C ALA A 899 23.47 -7.86 9.96
N GLN A 900 23.05 -9.08 10.28
CA GLN A 900 22.20 -9.92 9.43
C GLN A 900 22.76 -10.14 8.02
N ILE A 901 24.07 -10.40 7.95
CA ILE A 901 24.80 -10.67 6.71
C ILE A 901 24.87 -12.18 6.45
N GLY A 902 24.44 -12.61 5.25
CA GLY A 902 24.13 -14.01 4.90
C GLY A 902 25.06 -15.08 5.50
N PRO A 903 26.24 -15.36 4.92
CA PRO A 903 27.17 -16.36 5.45
C PRO A 903 28.24 -15.74 6.36
N LEU A 904 27.86 -14.97 7.39
CA LEU A 904 28.81 -14.47 8.38
C LEU A 904 29.21 -15.61 9.35
N ASN A 905 30.47 -16.01 9.34
CA ASN A 905 31.02 -17.05 10.21
C ASN A 905 32.38 -16.63 10.82
N ASP A 906 32.88 -17.42 11.78
CA ASP A 906 34.12 -17.11 12.51
C ASP A 906 35.35 -16.92 11.60
N ALA A 907 35.42 -17.68 10.49
CA ALA A 907 36.51 -17.59 9.53
C ALA A 907 36.46 -16.29 8.71
N ALA A 908 35.25 -15.84 8.34
CA ALA A 908 35.03 -14.61 7.58
C ALA A 908 35.39 -13.34 8.36
N LEU A 909 35.49 -13.41 9.70
CA LEU A 909 35.87 -12.29 10.55
C LEU A 909 37.39 -12.09 10.67
N GLN A 910 38.19 -13.14 10.47
CA GLN A 910 39.66 -13.07 10.66
C GLN A 910 40.34 -11.95 9.85
N PRO A 911 39.95 -11.66 8.58
CA PRO A 911 40.51 -10.55 7.83
C PRO A 911 40.36 -9.18 8.51
N LEU A 912 39.33 -8.97 9.33
CA LEU A 912 39.03 -7.68 9.97
C LEU A 912 40.11 -7.22 10.95
N MET A 913 41.00 -8.13 11.39
CA MET A 913 42.13 -7.80 12.27
C MET A 913 43.11 -6.79 11.65
N GLN A 914 43.14 -6.68 10.31
CA GLN A 914 44.07 -5.80 9.59
C GLN A 914 43.59 -4.34 9.53
N LEU A 915 42.31 -4.09 9.83
CA LEU A 915 41.73 -2.74 9.82
C LEU A 915 42.07 -1.98 11.10
N GLN A 916 41.64 -0.72 11.23
CA GLN A 916 41.87 0.10 12.42
C GLN A 916 40.50 0.61 12.93
N LEU A 917 39.66 -0.32 13.37
CA LEU A 917 38.26 -0.08 13.69
C LEU A 917 38.09 0.58 15.06
N HIS A 918 37.20 1.58 15.11
CA HIS A 918 36.72 2.23 16.34
C HIS A 918 35.30 1.76 16.67
N GLU A 919 34.46 1.48 15.66
CA GLU A 919 33.13 0.91 15.86
C GLU A 919 33.01 -0.40 15.10
N LEU A 920 32.60 -1.45 15.80
CA LEU A 920 32.34 -2.77 15.22
C LEU A 920 30.96 -3.27 15.65
N ASP A 921 30.12 -3.54 14.66
CA ASP A 921 28.84 -4.22 14.85
C ASP A 921 28.81 -5.48 13.97
N VAL A 922 28.73 -6.63 14.64
CA VAL A 922 28.60 -7.97 14.04
C VAL A 922 27.44 -8.73 14.70
N SER A 923 26.43 -7.95 15.10
CA SER A 923 25.23 -8.46 15.76
C SER A 923 24.32 -9.19 14.77
N TYR A 924 23.46 -10.07 15.30
CA TYR A 924 22.50 -10.83 14.48
C TYR A 924 23.17 -11.50 13.28
N PRO A 925 24.05 -12.50 13.46
CA PRO A 925 24.70 -13.15 12.34
C PRO A 925 23.63 -13.67 11.36
N GLY A 926 23.88 -13.56 10.05
CA GLY A 926 22.86 -13.84 9.04
C GLY A 926 22.62 -15.32 8.81
N VAL A 927 21.68 -15.58 7.90
CA VAL A 927 21.26 -16.92 7.53
C VAL A 927 21.86 -17.32 6.19
N THR A 928 22.38 -18.55 6.09
CA THR A 928 22.95 -19.08 4.84
C THR A 928 21.88 -19.44 3.79
N ALA A 929 20.66 -19.81 4.20
CA ALA A 929 19.52 -20.05 3.32
C ALA A 929 18.18 -19.84 4.05
N PRO A 930 17.08 -19.42 3.37
CA PRO A 930 15.78 -19.23 4.02
C PRO A 930 15.34 -20.44 4.85
N GLY A 931 15.04 -20.24 6.13
CA GLY A 931 14.59 -21.29 7.05
C GLY A 931 15.71 -22.02 7.83
N VAL A 932 16.98 -21.69 7.61
CA VAL A 932 18.10 -22.16 8.45
C VAL A 932 18.27 -21.18 9.63
N PRO A 933 18.51 -21.63 10.87
CA PRO A 933 18.84 -20.70 11.95
C PRO A 933 20.19 -20.02 11.68
N PRO A 934 20.37 -18.74 12.05
CA PRO A 934 21.63 -18.05 11.88
C PRO A 934 22.76 -18.73 12.66
N PHE A 935 23.96 -18.80 12.06
CA PHE A 935 25.14 -19.32 12.75
C PHE A 935 25.58 -18.32 13.81
N SER A 936 25.52 -18.66 15.10
CA SER A 936 26.07 -17.80 16.15
C SER A 936 27.60 -17.73 16.03
N LEU A 937 28.16 -16.52 16.14
CA LEU A 937 29.61 -16.33 16.21
C LEU A 937 30.14 -16.83 17.55
N SER A 938 31.26 -17.54 17.53
CA SER A 938 31.87 -18.11 18.73
C SER A 938 32.95 -17.21 19.32
N ASN A 939 33.39 -17.55 20.52
CA ASN A 939 34.53 -16.88 21.14
C ASN A 939 35.80 -17.01 20.29
N ASP A 940 36.01 -18.14 19.61
CA ASP A 940 37.24 -18.39 18.84
C ASP A 940 37.32 -17.50 17.59
N GLY A 941 36.17 -17.16 17.00
CA GLY A 941 36.07 -16.21 15.89
C GLY A 941 36.24 -14.75 16.32
N LEU A 942 35.55 -14.34 17.38
CA LEU A 942 35.47 -12.92 17.76
C LEU A 942 36.64 -12.43 18.62
N ARG A 943 37.21 -13.29 19.48
CA ARG A 943 38.29 -12.88 20.38
C ARG A 943 39.51 -12.29 19.65
N PRO A 944 40.05 -12.90 18.58
CA PRO A 944 41.20 -12.34 17.85
C PRO A 944 40.90 -10.97 17.26
N VAL A 945 39.69 -10.78 16.73
CA VAL A 945 39.26 -9.52 16.09
C VAL A 945 39.10 -8.41 17.12
N VAL A 946 38.41 -8.68 18.23
CA VAL A 946 38.22 -7.67 19.29
C VAL A 946 39.54 -7.33 19.97
N SER A 947 40.39 -8.33 20.23
CA SER A 947 41.71 -8.09 20.85
C SER A 947 42.63 -7.24 19.97
N ALA A 948 42.59 -7.42 18.64
CA ALA A 948 43.35 -6.59 17.71
C ALA A 948 42.95 -5.09 17.76
N HIS A 949 41.69 -4.80 18.07
CA HIS A 949 41.12 -3.44 18.11
C HIS A 949 40.90 -2.90 19.52
N ALA A 950 41.24 -3.67 20.57
CA ALA A 950 40.83 -3.39 21.94
C ALA A 950 41.24 -2.00 22.44
N GLY A 951 42.43 -1.51 22.07
CA GLY A 951 42.91 -0.19 22.51
C GLY A 951 42.24 1.01 21.85
N ARG A 952 41.27 0.84 20.94
CA ARG A 952 40.65 1.94 20.16
C ARG A 952 39.14 1.82 19.97
N LEU A 953 38.59 0.65 20.28
CA LEU A 953 37.19 0.36 20.06
C LEU A 953 36.32 1.18 21.03
N THR A 954 35.48 2.06 20.50
CA THR A 954 34.53 2.90 21.24
C THR A 954 33.12 2.32 21.25
N LEU A 955 32.72 1.60 20.20
CA LEU A 955 31.43 0.91 20.11
C LEU A 955 31.62 -0.55 19.72
N LEU A 956 31.04 -1.46 20.50
CA LEU A 956 30.94 -2.88 20.17
C LEU A 956 29.50 -3.36 20.28
N ASN A 957 28.98 -3.89 19.19
CA ASN A 957 27.69 -4.58 19.18
C ASN A 957 27.88 -6.04 18.74
N VAL A 958 27.60 -6.96 19.65
CA VAL A 958 27.67 -8.42 19.42
C VAL A 958 26.37 -9.10 19.83
N ALA A 959 25.26 -8.38 19.80
CA ALA A 959 23.94 -8.91 20.15
C ALA A 959 23.56 -10.17 19.35
N ARG A 960 22.76 -11.04 19.97
CA ARG A 960 22.27 -12.33 19.43
C ARG A 960 23.33 -13.36 19.04
N ASN A 961 24.54 -13.24 19.57
CA ASN A 961 25.54 -14.30 19.47
C ASN A 961 25.44 -15.22 20.70
N ALA A 962 24.56 -16.23 20.62
CA ALA A 962 24.29 -17.16 21.72
C ALA A 962 25.48 -18.08 22.06
N ALA A 963 26.41 -18.28 21.11
CA ALA A 963 27.63 -19.08 21.31
C ALA A 963 28.73 -18.34 22.09
N LEU A 964 28.52 -17.08 22.49
CA LEU A 964 29.45 -16.34 23.33
C LEU A 964 29.39 -16.84 24.78
N THR A 965 30.53 -17.31 25.29
CA THR A 965 30.68 -17.80 26.67
C THR A 965 31.38 -16.76 27.56
N ASP A 966 31.30 -16.91 28.89
CA ASP A 966 31.91 -16.03 29.91
C ASP A 966 33.39 -15.71 29.70
N SER A 967 34.09 -16.55 28.97
CA SER A 967 35.49 -16.35 28.62
C SER A 967 35.69 -15.18 27.62
N PHE A 968 34.63 -14.71 26.94
CA PHE A 968 34.66 -13.51 26.10
C PHE A 968 34.84 -12.22 26.91
N ALA A 969 34.41 -12.21 28.19
CA ALA A 969 34.59 -11.08 29.10
C ALA A 969 36.06 -10.68 29.29
N ASP A 970 36.98 -11.64 29.19
CA ASP A 970 38.42 -11.40 29.35
C ASP A 970 39.01 -10.56 28.22
N VAL A 971 38.41 -10.64 27.02
CA VAL A 971 38.82 -9.83 25.86
C VAL A 971 38.14 -8.47 25.89
N LEU A 972 36.87 -8.40 26.30
CA LEU A 972 36.18 -7.13 26.51
C LEU A 972 36.84 -6.28 27.61
N ALA A 973 37.42 -6.92 28.63
CA ALA A 973 38.19 -6.24 29.66
C ALA A 973 39.47 -5.55 29.14
N GLN A 974 39.95 -5.91 27.94
CA GLN A 974 41.09 -5.26 27.29
C GLN A 974 40.67 -3.98 26.55
N CYS A 975 39.36 -3.77 26.34
CA CYS A 975 38.81 -2.62 25.62
C CYS A 975 38.67 -1.40 26.55
N THR A 976 39.75 -0.64 26.73
CA THR A 976 39.80 0.48 27.69
C THR A 976 39.05 1.74 27.24
N GLU A 977 38.87 1.91 25.92
CA GLU A 977 38.24 3.09 25.30
C GLU A 977 36.76 2.87 24.94
N LEU A 978 36.17 1.77 25.40
CA LEU A 978 34.81 1.37 25.05
C LEU A 978 33.77 2.27 25.75
N ARG A 979 32.94 2.94 24.97
CA ARG A 979 31.85 3.83 25.43
C ARG A 979 30.48 3.17 25.34
N THR A 980 30.22 2.44 24.25
CA THR A 980 28.93 1.79 24.00
C THR A 980 29.13 0.29 23.80
N LEU A 981 28.44 -0.52 24.60
CA LEU A 981 28.50 -1.98 24.53
C LEU A 981 27.09 -2.59 24.48
N VAL A 982 26.80 -3.32 23.41
CA VAL A 982 25.51 -4.01 23.22
C VAL A 982 25.74 -5.52 23.27
N LEU A 983 25.20 -6.17 24.30
CA LEU A 983 25.34 -7.60 24.57
C LEU A 983 23.98 -8.32 24.63
N ASP A 984 22.97 -7.75 23.98
CA ASP A 984 21.60 -8.26 24.01
C ASP A 984 21.52 -9.73 23.56
N GLU A 985 20.72 -10.54 24.26
CA GLU A 985 20.49 -11.96 23.96
C GLU A 985 21.78 -12.81 23.85
N THR A 986 22.83 -12.45 24.59
CA THR A 986 24.05 -13.27 24.74
C THR A 986 23.95 -14.22 25.94
N ALA A 987 24.71 -15.33 25.91
CA ALA A 987 24.71 -16.36 26.96
C ALA A 987 25.70 -16.09 28.11
N LEU A 988 26.12 -14.82 28.30
CA LEU A 988 27.06 -14.42 29.36
C LEU A 988 26.39 -14.42 30.74
N SER A 989 27.14 -14.85 31.75
CA SER A 989 26.69 -14.85 33.15
C SER A 989 26.73 -13.44 33.78
N GLY A 990 26.01 -13.27 34.88
CA GLY A 990 26.08 -12.05 35.69
C GLY A 990 27.51 -11.68 36.09
N GLU A 991 28.32 -12.67 36.49
CA GLU A 991 29.72 -12.44 36.90
C GLU A 991 30.60 -11.98 35.74
N ALA A 992 30.36 -12.47 34.53
CA ALA A 992 31.02 -11.98 33.32
C ALA A 992 30.69 -10.50 33.06
N TYR A 993 29.43 -10.08 33.16
CA TYR A 993 29.03 -8.67 33.02
C TYR A 993 29.67 -7.76 34.08
N ALA A 994 29.73 -8.19 35.34
CA ALA A 994 30.42 -7.43 36.39
C ALA A 994 31.90 -7.22 36.08
N ARG A 995 32.59 -8.24 35.55
CA ARG A 995 34.00 -8.13 35.17
C ARG A 995 34.19 -7.13 34.04
N ILE A 996 33.30 -7.13 33.04
CA ILE A 996 33.35 -6.19 31.91
C ILE A 996 33.17 -4.74 32.39
N ILE A 997 32.13 -4.47 33.19
CA ILE A 997 31.83 -3.12 33.69
C ILE A 997 32.97 -2.60 34.58
N ARG A 998 33.61 -3.45 35.39
CA ARG A 998 34.77 -3.06 36.21
C ARG A 998 36.03 -2.76 35.39
N ALA A 999 36.18 -3.43 34.24
CA ALA A 999 37.38 -3.32 33.42
C ALA A 999 37.30 -2.19 32.36
N ALA A 1000 36.09 -1.70 32.04
CA ALA A 1000 35.86 -0.62 31.08
C ALA A 1000 35.40 0.67 31.80
N PRO A 1001 36.33 1.52 32.28
CA PRO A 1001 36.00 2.72 33.07
C PRO A 1001 35.37 3.85 32.25
N GLN A 1002 35.49 3.82 30.92
CA GLN A 1002 34.95 4.84 30.00
C GLN A 1002 33.54 4.50 29.47
N LEU A 1003 32.92 3.43 29.97
CA LEU A 1003 31.66 2.92 29.45
C LEU A 1003 30.49 3.85 29.81
N GLU A 1004 29.89 4.47 28.79
CA GLU A 1004 28.78 5.43 28.91
C GLU A 1004 27.42 4.73 28.82
N SER A 1005 27.30 3.71 27.94
CA SER A 1005 26.04 3.00 27.66
C SER A 1005 26.26 1.50 27.51
N VAL A 1006 25.42 0.70 28.20
CA VAL A 1006 25.40 -0.76 28.10
C VAL A 1006 23.98 -1.25 27.90
N SER A 1007 23.75 -1.98 26.82
CA SER A 1007 22.49 -2.69 26.59
C SER A 1007 22.64 -4.18 26.91
N LEU A 1008 21.74 -4.67 27.77
CA LEU A 1008 21.68 -6.04 28.29
C LEU A 1008 20.25 -6.62 28.16
N SER A 1009 19.61 -6.39 27.03
CA SER A 1009 18.23 -6.83 26.83
C SER A 1009 18.16 -8.37 26.67
N ARG A 1010 17.24 -9.01 27.40
CA ARG A 1010 16.92 -10.46 27.32
C ARG A 1010 18.11 -11.43 27.55
N CYS A 1011 19.18 -11.00 28.21
CA CYS A 1011 20.29 -11.88 28.57
C CYS A 1011 19.89 -12.90 29.66
N THR A 1012 20.30 -14.16 29.50
CA THR A 1012 19.85 -15.30 30.33
C THR A 1012 20.59 -15.43 31.67
N GLY A 1013 21.72 -14.73 31.83
CA GLY A 1013 22.47 -14.71 33.08
C GLY A 1013 21.79 -13.87 34.15
N ASN A 1014 21.55 -14.44 35.34
CA ASN A 1014 21.02 -13.74 36.52
C ASN A 1014 21.73 -12.39 36.79
N VAL A 1015 21.18 -11.27 36.28
CA VAL A 1015 21.63 -9.88 36.55
C VAL A 1015 21.25 -9.44 37.99
N ARG A 1016 21.04 -10.39 38.91
CA ARG A 1016 20.59 -10.15 40.29
C ARG A 1016 21.69 -9.70 41.25
N ARG A 1017 22.97 -9.59 40.83
CA ARG A 1017 24.08 -9.33 41.77
C ARG A 1017 25.15 -8.31 41.36
N CYS A 1018 25.09 -7.70 40.18
CA CYS A 1018 26.24 -6.96 39.65
C CYS A 1018 26.15 -5.43 39.69
N ALA A 1019 25.07 -4.86 40.22
CA ALA A 1019 24.95 -3.41 40.46
C ALA A 1019 25.22 -3.05 41.93
N ARG A 1020 26.30 -3.61 42.51
CA ARG A 1020 26.86 -3.24 43.80
C ARG A 1020 28.30 -2.80 43.63
#